data_AF-A0A535BA53-F1
#
_entry.id   AF-A0A535BA53-F1
#
_cell.length_a   1.000
_cell.length_b   1.000
_cell.length_c   1.000
_cell.angle_alpha   90.00
_cell.angle_beta   90.00
_cell.angle_gamma   90.00
#
_symmetry.space_group_name_H-M   'P 1'
#
loop_
_entity.id
_entity.type
_entity.pdbx_description
1 polymer ?
#
loop_
_entity_poly.entity_id
_entity_poly.type
_entity_poly.pdbx_seq_one_letter_code
_entity_poly.pdbx_strand_id
1 'polypeptide(L)'
;MTEKMTILVIEDNAISRKMMRIALEAEGYAVLEAANGKAALELMTENAPDLVLQDLLLPDINGFDLVSNLRMIPGGEKIPILGVTGLIVRADEMRFAAAPFTDYLFKPVEPSRLLATIHSYLPPGQTSAENPGKKQRVLLVDDEPAQLKLFSTYLGHLGFDVITATDGQDGLVKARAVRPDAVLSDVLMPVMDGFHFCMKLRSDPELAGIPVVLLSNYHEQEPDKELARRVGAYALVGTAPDFREAIQALRQSLEAGPLPVIDSQQSLAAAHQERLTHQLDRHAKLSAELARRCAVQSAQISVLASIGEDFLEGKIDSPTLLGEILAHYLNVMGFSCGAIYLVEPKDRLILSAQVGFPQVAAKSIANFFGHENVLREAMLKGEPVSISFFPERDNRLSRALSQSGAETLLINPLRFSGEVLGVIVSLSNTPRLDSDWVTFSKAITNQIGQVITLSRAISKLQHLASHDFLTDLPNREYLSDRIQEAIAARTPAALYLLNLDHFQEINNTLGYRNGNRLLREIAKRFEKALSDRSVVSRLGADEFALLLALPATAEAVHQFAKEILKSLDPSFRLDGLPIGVRASMGIAVLPGQCDDADTLLSYADMARRAARETGNDYLIYPEHVEPYSSDHLVLLAELREALERDILRLHFQPKLSFQTGETVGVEALLRWPHPNRGWIAPDVFIPLAEKAGVVHSLTLWVLTSALQQSQLWRDAGLHLGVAVNVSARDLQDPTFPDFIEQVCRSTGTPANTLTLELTERALMADTAKTDTAFQRLDKMDVQPVDEIKIDKSFVSGLLTDPRSEAIVRSIIDLGRNLGFRVVAEGVEDRRTWECLAQLKCDAAQGYYISRPLSPSNLLRWLKESAWTAKLNGSGEPGRE
;
A
#
# COMPACT_ATOMS: atom_id res chain seq x y z
N MET A 1 54.79 -5.80 23.07
CA MET A 1 53.43 -5.90 23.64
C MET A 1 52.53 -6.18 22.47
N THR A 2 52.06 -7.41 22.33
CA THR A 2 51.09 -7.81 21.31
C THR A 2 49.73 -7.21 21.71
N GLU A 3 49.16 -6.37 20.86
CA GLU A 3 47.84 -5.75 21.06
C GLU A 3 46.76 -6.83 21.20
N LYS A 4 45.85 -6.67 22.16
CA LYS A 4 44.67 -7.53 22.29
C LYS A 4 43.72 -7.21 21.15
N MET A 5 43.30 -8.23 20.41
CA MET A 5 42.29 -8.07 19.37
C MET A 5 40.94 -7.67 19.99
N THR A 6 40.26 -6.74 19.35
CA THR A 6 39.06 -6.08 19.85
C THR A 6 37.84 -6.50 19.05
N ILE A 7 36.77 -6.92 19.74
CA ILE A 7 35.51 -7.35 19.14
C ILE A 7 34.40 -6.38 19.57
N LEU A 8 33.65 -5.84 18.62
CA LEU A 8 32.48 -4.99 18.89
C LEU A 8 31.21 -5.86 18.90
N VAL A 9 30.48 -5.84 20.01
CA VAL A 9 29.21 -6.56 20.19
C VAL A 9 28.05 -5.56 20.20
N ILE A 10 27.20 -5.64 19.17
CA ILE A 10 26.02 -4.80 18.97
C ILE A 10 24.77 -5.66 19.19
N GLU A 11 24.14 -5.52 20.34
CA GLU A 11 22.97 -6.33 20.74
C GLU A 11 22.15 -5.49 21.72
N ASP A 12 20.83 -5.41 21.57
CA ASP A 12 19.99 -4.56 22.42
C ASP A 12 19.68 -5.25 23.77
N ASN A 13 19.54 -6.57 23.74
CA ASN A 13 19.30 -7.38 24.92
C ASN A 13 20.53 -7.41 25.84
N ALA A 14 20.39 -6.80 27.02
CA ALA A 14 21.47 -6.69 28.00
C ALA A 14 21.99 -8.05 28.51
N ILE A 15 21.17 -9.10 28.53
CA ILE A 15 21.56 -10.44 28.99
C ILE A 15 22.39 -11.13 27.90
N SER A 16 21.92 -11.13 26.65
CA SER A 16 22.63 -11.70 25.50
C SER A 16 23.97 -11.02 25.27
N ARG A 17 23.98 -9.67 25.25
CA ARG A 17 25.19 -8.86 25.08
C ARG A 17 26.23 -9.17 26.16
N LYS A 18 25.77 -9.30 27.41
CA LYS A 18 26.62 -9.66 28.55
C LYS A 18 27.21 -11.06 28.44
N MET A 19 26.41 -12.05 28.04
CA MET A 19 26.89 -13.43 27.84
C MET A 19 27.98 -13.47 26.76
N MET A 20 27.76 -12.80 25.62
CA MET A 20 28.74 -12.72 24.54
C MET A 20 30.03 -12.05 25.02
N ARG A 21 29.95 -10.92 25.73
CA ARG A 21 31.15 -10.26 26.28
C ARG A 21 31.95 -11.21 27.18
N ILE A 22 31.30 -11.87 28.14
CA ILE A 22 31.98 -12.75 29.11
C ILE A 22 32.69 -13.90 28.38
N ALA A 23 32.04 -14.51 27.39
CA ALA A 23 32.63 -15.59 26.61
C ALA A 23 33.88 -15.14 25.83
N LEU A 24 33.85 -13.93 25.25
CA LEU A 24 34.95 -13.39 24.46
C LEU A 24 36.12 -12.89 25.31
N GLU A 25 35.84 -12.22 26.43
CA GLU A 25 36.88 -11.77 27.36
C GLU A 25 37.64 -12.96 27.98
N ALA A 26 36.96 -14.09 28.19
CA ALA A 26 37.58 -15.32 28.69
C ALA A 26 38.62 -15.90 27.70
N GLU A 27 38.42 -15.72 26.39
CA GLU A 27 39.37 -16.12 25.33
C GLU A 27 40.44 -15.04 25.05
N GLY A 28 40.50 -13.99 25.88
CA GLY A 28 41.55 -12.98 25.82
C GLY A 28 41.29 -11.82 24.85
N TYR A 29 40.11 -11.74 24.25
CA TYR A 29 39.69 -10.60 23.43
C TYR A 29 39.35 -9.37 24.27
N ALA A 30 39.55 -8.18 23.73
CA ALA A 30 38.94 -6.95 24.24
C ALA A 30 37.53 -6.81 23.63
N VAL A 31 36.53 -6.39 24.42
CA VAL A 31 35.15 -6.30 23.94
C VAL A 31 34.63 -4.88 24.08
N LEU A 32 34.08 -4.34 22.99
CA LEU A 32 33.32 -3.10 22.96
C LEU A 32 31.82 -3.45 22.91
N GLU A 33 30.99 -2.76 23.69
CA GLU A 33 29.55 -3.02 23.78
C GLU A 33 28.75 -1.86 23.21
N ALA A 34 27.83 -2.15 22.28
CA ALA A 34 26.84 -1.22 21.78
C ALA A 34 25.42 -1.77 22.01
N ALA A 35 24.56 -0.98 22.64
CA ALA A 35 23.16 -1.36 22.88
C ALA A 35 22.21 -0.98 21.73
N ASN A 36 22.72 -0.23 20.75
CA ASN A 36 21.96 0.30 19.62
C ASN A 36 22.91 0.65 18.47
N GLY A 37 22.35 0.90 17.28
CA GLY A 37 23.15 1.14 16.08
C GLY A 37 23.89 2.47 16.06
N LYS A 38 23.34 3.53 16.65
CA LYS A 38 24.05 4.82 16.77
C LYS A 38 25.34 4.69 17.59
N ALA A 39 25.27 4.06 18.76
CA ALA A 39 26.46 3.81 19.58
C ALA A 39 27.48 2.91 18.85
N ALA A 40 27.00 1.97 18.04
CA ALA A 40 27.88 1.14 17.22
C ALA A 40 28.66 1.94 16.18
N LEU A 41 28.03 2.89 15.48
CA LEU A 41 28.69 3.74 14.48
C LEU A 41 29.74 4.67 15.12
N GLU A 42 29.44 5.21 16.31
CA GLU A 42 30.39 6.00 17.09
C GLU A 42 31.62 5.17 17.49
N LEU A 43 31.40 4.00 18.12
CA LEU A 43 32.47 3.11 18.56
C LEU A 43 33.33 2.57 17.40
N MET A 44 32.70 2.30 16.25
CA MET A 44 33.39 1.84 15.04
C MET A 44 34.35 2.90 14.49
N THR A 45 33.96 4.19 14.58
CA THR A 45 34.78 5.32 14.11
C THR A 45 35.97 5.58 15.04
N GLU A 46 35.79 5.34 16.34
CA GLU A 46 36.79 5.67 17.37
C GLU A 46 37.82 4.55 17.62
N ASN A 47 37.43 3.28 17.51
CA ASN A 47 38.23 2.17 18.08
C ASN A 47 38.68 1.09 17.06
N ALA A 48 38.26 1.17 15.79
CA ALA A 48 38.64 0.26 14.70
C ALA A 48 38.74 -1.23 15.12
N PRO A 49 37.62 -1.90 15.45
CA PRO A 49 37.62 -3.26 15.96
C PRO A 49 38.07 -4.29 14.91
N ASP A 50 38.57 -5.44 15.37
CA ASP A 50 39.03 -6.54 14.52
C ASP A 50 37.87 -7.44 14.02
N LEU A 51 36.73 -7.45 14.73
CA LEU A 51 35.51 -8.17 14.33
C LEU A 51 34.27 -7.51 14.94
N VAL A 52 33.13 -7.60 14.25
CA VAL A 52 31.83 -7.11 14.73
C VAL A 52 30.83 -8.25 14.82
N LEU A 53 30.17 -8.38 15.97
CA LEU A 53 28.96 -9.18 16.16
C LEU A 53 27.76 -8.24 16.18
N GLN A 54 26.79 -8.45 15.30
CA GLN A 54 25.67 -7.53 15.14
C GLN A 54 24.32 -8.24 15.16
N ASP A 55 23.47 -7.90 16.11
CA ASP A 55 22.06 -8.26 16.08
C ASP A 55 21.34 -7.58 14.92
N LEU A 56 20.39 -8.29 14.30
CA LEU A 56 19.61 -7.76 13.19
C LEU A 56 18.42 -6.93 13.66
N LEU A 57 17.93 -7.18 14.88
CA LEU A 57 16.82 -6.45 15.48
C LEU A 57 17.38 -5.44 16.49
N LEU A 58 17.54 -4.19 16.07
CA LEU A 58 18.00 -3.10 16.93
C LEU A 58 16.90 -2.03 17.09
N PRO A 59 16.88 -1.30 18.21
CA PRO A 59 15.78 -0.39 18.55
C PRO A 59 15.72 0.90 17.71
N ASP A 60 16.84 1.30 17.09
CA ASP A 60 17.01 2.61 16.46
C ASP A 60 17.36 2.57 14.97
N ILE A 61 17.86 1.45 14.47
CA ILE A 61 18.20 1.24 13.06
C ILE A 61 17.94 -0.21 12.66
N ASN A 62 17.57 -0.45 11.41
CA ASN A 62 17.48 -1.80 10.88
C ASN A 62 18.90 -2.40 10.77
N GLY A 63 19.10 -3.64 11.24
CA GLY A 63 20.40 -4.31 11.18
C GLY A 63 20.97 -4.47 9.76
N PHE A 64 20.13 -4.59 8.74
CA PHE A 64 20.59 -4.63 7.34
C PHE A 64 21.11 -3.28 6.82
N ASP A 65 20.54 -2.18 7.30
CA ASP A 65 21.01 -0.84 6.97
C ASP A 65 22.29 -0.51 7.77
N LEU A 66 22.36 -0.97 9.02
CA LEU A 66 23.52 -0.77 9.88
C LEU A 66 24.78 -1.41 9.30
N VAL A 67 24.72 -2.66 8.80
CA VAL A 67 25.90 -3.30 8.21
C VAL A 67 26.41 -2.51 6.99
N SER A 68 25.51 -1.97 6.18
CA SER A 68 25.88 -1.13 5.02
C SER A 68 26.57 0.16 5.47
N ASN A 69 26.07 0.77 6.55
CA ASN A 69 26.68 1.95 7.14
C ASN A 69 28.05 1.67 7.77
N LEU A 70 28.21 0.55 8.48
CA LEU A 70 29.49 0.12 9.06
C LEU A 70 30.54 -0.15 7.98
N ARG A 71 30.14 -0.68 6.82
CA ARG A 71 31.02 -0.91 5.67
C ARG A 71 31.53 0.38 5.04
N MET A 72 30.74 1.46 5.07
CA MET A 72 31.12 2.77 4.52
C MET A 72 32.11 3.54 5.42
N ILE A 73 32.30 3.13 6.67
CA ILE A 73 33.29 3.74 7.57
C ILE A 73 34.70 3.36 7.09
N PRO A 74 35.67 4.30 7.07
CA PRO A 74 37.05 4.01 6.66
C PRO A 74 37.65 2.84 7.45
N GLY A 75 38.00 1.75 6.77
CA GLY A 75 38.50 0.51 7.38
C GLY A 75 37.44 -0.58 7.61
N GLY A 76 36.16 -0.22 7.63
CA GLY A 76 35.02 -1.13 7.81
C GLY A 76 34.83 -2.17 6.71
N GLU A 77 35.31 -1.90 5.50
CA GLU A 77 35.24 -2.83 4.36
C GLU A 77 35.95 -4.17 4.61
N LYS A 78 36.98 -4.18 5.48
CA LYS A 78 37.84 -5.35 5.71
C LYS A 78 37.54 -6.10 7.01
N ILE A 79 36.71 -5.53 7.87
CA ILE A 79 36.44 -6.07 9.21
C ILE A 79 35.35 -7.16 9.09
N PRO A 80 35.55 -8.39 9.56
CA PRO A 80 34.47 -9.39 9.57
C PRO A 80 33.26 -8.90 10.37
N ILE A 81 32.06 -8.92 9.76
CA ILE A 81 30.80 -8.55 10.44
C ILE A 81 29.88 -9.76 10.44
N LEU A 82 29.63 -10.32 11.61
CA LEU A 82 28.78 -11.50 11.79
C LEU A 82 27.37 -11.09 12.23
N GLY A 83 26.36 -11.47 11.46
CA GLY A 83 24.96 -11.19 11.80
C GLY A 83 24.39 -12.21 12.78
N VAL A 84 23.71 -11.77 13.83
CA VAL A 84 23.03 -12.63 14.81
C VAL A 84 21.52 -12.55 14.59
N THR A 85 20.85 -13.68 14.34
CA THR A 85 19.42 -13.70 13.90
C THR A 85 18.56 -14.78 14.55
N GLY A 86 17.26 -14.52 14.76
CA GLY A 86 16.34 -15.35 15.55
C GLY A 86 15.36 -16.26 14.81
N LEU A 87 15.05 -16.05 13.52
CA LEU A 87 14.16 -16.93 12.75
C LEU A 87 14.28 -16.66 11.23
N ILE A 88 14.14 -17.71 10.40
CA ILE A 88 14.19 -17.61 8.93
C ILE A 88 12.76 -17.57 8.38
N VAL A 89 12.33 -16.42 7.86
CA VAL A 89 11.18 -16.35 6.96
C VAL A 89 11.71 -16.40 5.51
N ARG A 90 11.03 -17.10 4.60
CA ARG A 90 11.42 -17.21 3.17
C ARG A 90 11.63 -15.86 2.47
N ALA A 91 11.05 -14.77 2.98
CA ALA A 91 11.26 -13.41 2.48
C ALA A 91 12.62 -12.81 2.86
N ASP A 92 13.24 -13.29 3.93
CA ASP A 92 14.55 -12.79 4.41
C ASP A 92 15.74 -13.47 3.71
N GLU A 93 15.56 -14.66 3.11
CA GLU A 93 16.61 -15.37 2.36
C GLU A 93 17.21 -14.55 1.21
N MET A 94 16.37 -13.82 0.45
CA MET A 94 16.86 -12.92 -0.60
C MET A 94 17.57 -11.68 -0.05
N ARG A 95 17.21 -11.22 1.16
CA ARG A 95 17.87 -10.09 1.83
C ARG A 95 19.20 -10.50 2.45
N PHE A 96 19.31 -11.71 3.00
CA PHE A 96 20.58 -12.27 3.49
C PHE A 96 21.60 -12.44 2.36
N ALA A 97 21.16 -12.88 1.18
CA ALA A 97 22.05 -13.03 0.02
C ALA A 97 22.58 -11.68 -0.53
N ALA A 98 21.84 -10.59 -0.32
CA ALA A 98 22.18 -9.26 -0.81
C ALA A 98 22.92 -8.38 0.23
N ALA A 99 22.92 -8.77 1.51
CA ALA A 99 23.48 -7.96 2.59
C ALA A 99 24.99 -8.25 2.78
N PRO A 100 25.82 -7.21 3.06
CA PRO A 100 27.28 -7.34 3.13
C PRO A 100 27.81 -7.93 4.46
N PHE A 101 27.12 -8.92 5.02
CA PHE A 101 27.60 -9.68 6.18
C PHE A 101 28.66 -10.71 5.77
N THR A 102 29.56 -11.02 6.69
CA THR A 102 30.64 -11.99 6.48
C THR A 102 30.18 -13.43 6.78
N ASP A 103 29.40 -13.62 7.84
CA ASP A 103 28.75 -14.90 8.19
C ASP A 103 27.60 -14.63 9.17
N TYR A 104 26.88 -15.68 9.57
CA TYR A 104 25.72 -15.59 10.46
C TYR A 104 25.75 -16.57 11.62
N LEU A 105 25.23 -16.12 12.75
CA LEU A 105 24.96 -16.89 13.96
C LEU A 105 23.46 -16.91 14.23
N PHE A 106 22.92 -18.10 14.51
CA PHE A 106 21.50 -18.28 14.79
C PHE A 106 21.24 -18.28 16.30
N LYS A 107 20.25 -17.51 16.75
CA LYS A 107 19.74 -17.52 18.13
C LYS A 107 18.93 -18.81 18.36
N PRO A 108 19.04 -19.46 19.53
CA PRO A 108 19.87 -19.09 20.68
C PRO A 108 21.36 -19.31 20.41
N VAL A 109 22.19 -18.28 20.69
CA VAL A 109 23.64 -18.34 20.46
C VAL A 109 24.30 -19.03 21.66
N GLU A 110 24.79 -20.26 21.44
CA GLU A 110 25.56 -21.00 22.45
C GLU A 110 27.01 -20.49 22.51
N PRO A 111 27.63 -20.33 23.71
CA PRO A 111 29.00 -19.83 23.84
C PRO A 111 30.04 -20.64 23.06
N SER A 112 29.93 -21.97 23.03
CA SER A 112 30.83 -22.85 22.27
C SER A 112 30.77 -22.58 20.77
N ARG A 113 29.57 -22.35 20.24
CA ARG A 113 29.34 -22.05 18.83
C ARG A 113 29.78 -20.64 18.47
N LEU A 114 29.55 -19.68 19.36
CA LEU A 114 30.05 -18.31 19.25
C LEU A 114 31.58 -18.31 19.09
N LEU A 115 32.29 -18.96 20.02
CA LEU A 115 33.75 -19.03 20.01
C LEU A 115 34.29 -19.81 18.81
N ALA A 116 33.69 -20.94 18.46
CA ALA A 116 34.10 -21.72 17.29
C ALA A 116 33.98 -20.91 15.98
N THR A 117 32.93 -20.10 15.87
CA THR A 117 32.72 -19.22 14.70
C THR A 117 33.70 -18.06 14.72
N ILE A 118 34.01 -17.47 15.87
CA ILE A 118 34.98 -16.36 15.94
C ILE A 118 36.41 -16.85 15.66
N HIS A 119 36.77 -18.07 16.09
CA HIS A 119 38.07 -18.68 15.82
C HIS A 119 38.34 -18.95 14.34
N SER A 120 37.31 -18.98 13.47
CA SER A 120 37.54 -19.07 12.03
C SER A 120 37.96 -17.72 11.41
N TYR A 121 37.74 -16.61 12.11
CA TYR A 121 38.04 -15.25 11.64
C TYR A 121 39.17 -14.56 12.42
N LEU A 122 39.29 -14.82 13.72
CA LEU A 122 40.35 -14.28 14.58
C LEU A 122 41.07 -15.41 15.33
N PRO A 123 42.41 -15.39 15.42
CA PRO A 123 43.12 -16.33 16.29
C PRO A 123 42.74 -16.10 17.76
N PRO A 124 42.73 -17.14 18.62
CA PRO A 124 42.52 -16.98 20.06
C PRO A 124 43.55 -16.01 20.64
N GLY A 125 43.11 -15.12 21.54
CA GLY A 125 43.96 -14.10 22.13
C GLY A 125 45.09 -14.71 22.97
N GLN A 126 46.23 -14.03 23.08
CA GLN A 126 47.24 -14.38 24.08
C GLN A 126 46.66 -14.10 25.46
N THR A 127 46.15 -15.13 26.13
CA THR A 127 45.80 -15.05 27.55
C THR A 127 47.07 -14.73 28.33
N SER A 128 47.06 -13.58 29.03
CA SER A 128 48.04 -13.28 30.07
C SER A 128 48.12 -14.50 30.98
N ALA A 129 49.28 -15.14 30.97
CA ALA A 129 49.59 -16.34 31.72
C ALA A 129 49.52 -16.10 33.23
N GLU A 130 48.31 -16.07 33.79
CA GLU A 130 48.02 -16.64 35.08
C GLU A 130 46.85 -17.58 34.84
N ASN A 131 47.09 -18.89 34.99
CA ASN A 131 46.04 -19.88 35.05
C ASN A 131 45.70 -19.99 36.55
N PRO A 132 44.80 -19.14 37.09
CA PRO A 132 44.69 -18.91 38.53
C PRO A 132 44.28 -20.18 39.28
N GLY A 133 43.59 -21.11 38.62
CA GLY A 133 43.10 -22.32 39.24
C GLY A 133 44.15 -23.36 39.58
N LYS A 134 45.37 -23.36 39.01
CA LYS A 134 46.43 -24.36 39.28
C LYS A 134 45.94 -25.84 39.40
N LYS A 135 44.84 -26.24 38.74
CA LYS A 135 44.14 -27.54 38.94
C LYS A 135 43.62 -27.81 40.36
N GLN A 136 43.45 -26.77 41.18
CA GLN A 136 42.75 -26.82 42.45
C GLN A 136 41.28 -27.15 42.20
N ARG A 137 40.73 -27.96 43.09
CA ARG A 137 39.38 -28.48 42.99
C ARG A 137 38.41 -27.60 43.77
N VAL A 138 37.38 -27.11 43.10
CA VAL A 138 36.36 -26.25 43.71
C VAL A 138 35.03 -26.97 43.67
N LEU A 139 34.37 -27.06 44.82
CA LEU A 139 32.99 -27.52 44.90
C LEU A 139 32.05 -26.31 44.78
N LEU A 140 31.31 -26.24 43.67
CA LEU A 140 30.25 -25.28 43.44
C LEU A 140 28.90 -25.90 43.85
N VAL A 141 28.18 -25.25 44.76
CA VAL A 141 26.88 -25.70 45.26
C VAL A 141 25.83 -24.63 44.99
N ASP A 142 24.83 -24.94 44.18
CA ASP A 142 23.77 -24.01 43.75
C ASP A 142 22.57 -24.83 43.26
N ASP A 143 21.35 -24.42 43.58
CA ASP A 143 20.14 -25.17 43.24
C ASP A 143 19.59 -24.85 41.86
N GLU A 144 20.10 -23.79 41.21
CA GLU A 144 19.71 -23.36 39.88
C GLU A 144 20.62 -24.01 38.80
N PRO A 145 20.09 -24.93 37.96
CA PRO A 145 20.90 -25.65 36.98
C PRO A 145 21.60 -24.73 35.96
N ALA A 146 20.98 -23.59 35.65
CA ALA A 146 21.55 -22.59 34.74
C ALA A 146 22.77 -21.89 35.34
N GLN A 147 22.70 -21.48 36.61
CA GLN A 147 23.84 -20.88 37.32
C GLN A 147 24.96 -21.88 37.51
N LEU A 148 24.65 -23.11 37.93
CA LEU A 148 25.63 -24.20 38.01
C LEU A 148 26.38 -24.38 36.69
N LYS A 149 25.67 -24.46 35.56
CA LYS A 149 26.29 -24.67 34.25
C LYS A 149 27.15 -23.49 33.83
N LEU A 150 26.65 -22.28 34.00
CA LEU A 150 27.35 -21.05 33.61
C LEU A 150 28.62 -20.85 34.46
N PHE A 151 28.50 -20.98 35.77
CA PHE A 151 29.59 -20.69 36.70
C PHE A 151 30.65 -21.79 36.70
N SER A 152 30.25 -23.07 36.57
CA SER A 152 31.20 -24.18 36.38
C SER A 152 31.99 -24.04 35.07
N THR A 153 31.33 -23.60 34.00
CA THR A 153 32.01 -23.33 32.72
C THR A 153 33.04 -22.21 32.91
N TYR A 154 32.66 -21.12 33.59
CA TYR A 154 33.54 -19.98 33.83
C TYR A 154 34.76 -20.33 34.70
N LEU A 155 34.55 -21.03 35.82
CA LEU A 155 35.64 -21.52 36.68
C LEU A 155 36.54 -22.53 35.95
N GLY A 156 35.99 -23.35 35.06
CA GLY A 156 36.76 -24.25 34.20
C GLY A 156 37.72 -23.52 33.26
N HIS A 157 37.30 -22.40 32.65
CA HIS A 157 38.16 -21.57 31.80
C HIS A 157 39.29 -20.90 32.61
N LEU A 158 39.07 -20.65 33.91
CA LEU A 158 40.08 -20.14 34.84
C LEU A 158 41.03 -21.24 35.38
N GLY A 159 40.87 -22.49 34.94
CA GLY A 159 41.78 -23.60 35.24
C GLY A 159 41.49 -24.35 36.55
N PHE A 160 40.29 -24.21 37.12
CA PHE A 160 39.82 -25.00 38.27
C PHE A 160 39.20 -26.34 37.83
N ASP A 161 39.34 -27.37 38.67
CA ASP A 161 38.61 -28.64 38.56
C ASP A 161 37.28 -28.50 39.33
N VAL A 162 36.16 -28.33 38.63
CA VAL A 162 34.88 -27.96 39.26
C VAL A 162 34.01 -29.19 39.51
N ILE A 163 33.66 -29.44 40.77
CA ILE A 163 32.58 -30.34 41.15
C ILE A 163 31.31 -29.51 41.36
N THR A 164 30.18 -29.94 40.81
CA THR A 164 28.89 -29.28 41.02
C THR A 164 28.00 -30.08 41.98
N ALA A 165 27.20 -29.40 42.78
CA ALA A 165 26.18 -29.98 43.65
C ALA A 165 24.91 -29.11 43.65
N THR A 166 23.74 -29.74 43.84
CA THR A 166 22.43 -29.06 43.71
C THR A 166 21.87 -28.52 45.02
N ASP A 167 22.45 -28.91 46.16
CA ASP A 167 22.09 -28.42 47.49
C ASP A 167 23.22 -28.76 48.49
N GLY A 168 23.11 -28.27 49.73
CA GLY A 168 24.11 -28.52 50.77
C GLY A 168 24.26 -29.99 51.18
N GLN A 169 23.22 -30.82 51.02
CA GLN A 169 23.28 -32.24 51.35
C GLN A 169 24.06 -33.02 50.29
N ASP A 170 23.78 -32.78 49.00
CA ASP A 170 24.55 -33.30 47.87
C ASP A 170 25.99 -32.79 47.90
N GLY A 171 26.18 -31.51 48.24
CA GLY A 171 27.48 -30.89 48.43
C GLY A 171 28.32 -31.60 49.50
N LEU A 172 27.72 -31.95 50.64
CA LEU A 172 28.40 -32.68 51.71
C LEU A 172 28.79 -34.11 51.30
N VAL A 173 27.91 -34.81 50.57
CA VAL A 173 28.20 -36.15 50.04
C VAL A 173 29.38 -36.08 49.06
N LYS A 174 29.38 -35.12 48.15
CA LYS A 174 30.44 -34.93 47.15
C LYS A 174 31.76 -34.48 47.77
N ALA A 175 31.72 -33.59 48.77
CA ALA A 175 32.91 -33.16 49.49
C ALA A 175 33.61 -34.30 50.24
N ARG A 176 32.84 -35.28 50.78
CA ARG A 176 33.38 -36.49 51.41
C ARG A 176 33.95 -37.48 50.39
N ALA A 177 33.29 -37.62 49.24
CA ALA A 177 33.74 -38.54 48.20
C ALA A 177 35.04 -38.04 47.55
N VAL A 178 35.12 -36.74 47.27
CA VAL A 178 36.28 -36.10 46.67
C VAL A 178 36.49 -34.77 47.38
N ARG A 179 37.53 -34.70 48.22
CA ARG A 179 37.85 -33.50 48.99
C ARG A 179 38.19 -32.32 48.07
N PRO A 180 37.42 -31.21 48.09
CA PRO A 180 37.75 -29.99 47.37
C PRO A 180 38.75 -29.13 48.15
N ASP A 181 39.46 -28.27 47.44
CA ASP A 181 40.37 -27.26 48.00
C ASP A 181 39.61 -26.01 48.50
N ALA A 182 38.45 -25.72 47.91
CA ALA A 182 37.53 -24.68 48.38
C ALA A 182 36.07 -25.00 47.99
N VAL A 183 35.14 -24.37 48.70
CA VAL A 183 33.70 -24.47 48.45
C VAL A 183 33.16 -23.09 48.10
N LEU A 184 32.38 -23.01 47.03
CA LEU A 184 31.56 -21.88 46.67
C LEU A 184 30.09 -22.33 46.75
N SER A 185 29.30 -21.73 47.63
CA SER A 185 27.93 -22.20 47.91
C SER A 185 26.95 -21.05 47.87
N ASP A 186 25.83 -21.21 47.16
CA ASP A 186 24.69 -20.33 47.33
C ASP A 186 24.16 -20.41 48.76
N VAL A 187 23.64 -19.29 49.24
CA VAL A 187 23.06 -19.19 50.59
C VAL A 187 21.70 -19.85 50.63
N LEU A 188 20.88 -19.72 49.58
CA LEU A 188 19.48 -20.16 49.58
C LEU A 188 19.29 -21.38 48.68
N MET A 189 19.42 -22.55 49.29
CA MET A 189 19.25 -23.82 48.58
C MET A 189 18.19 -24.68 49.29
N PRO A 190 17.46 -25.54 48.56
CA PRO A 190 16.50 -26.47 49.14
C PRO A 190 17.23 -27.53 49.97
N VAL A 191 16.50 -28.23 50.85
CA VAL A 191 17.02 -29.31 51.72
C VAL A 191 18.02 -28.84 52.78
N MET A 192 19.13 -28.23 52.36
CA MET A 192 20.18 -27.68 53.23
C MET A 192 20.77 -26.42 52.58
N ASP A 193 20.54 -25.28 53.22
CA ASP A 193 21.05 -23.98 52.80
C ASP A 193 22.57 -23.82 53.04
N GLY A 194 23.16 -22.77 52.48
CA GLY A 194 24.62 -22.55 52.53
C GLY A 194 25.18 -22.34 53.94
N PHE A 195 24.40 -21.73 54.85
CA PHE A 195 24.82 -21.54 56.24
C PHE A 195 24.85 -22.87 56.99
N HIS A 196 23.79 -23.68 56.85
CA HIS A 196 23.71 -25.03 57.41
C HIS A 196 24.78 -25.96 56.84
N PHE A 197 25.03 -25.87 55.54
CA PHE A 197 26.09 -26.61 54.88
C PHE A 197 27.47 -26.26 55.44
N CYS A 198 27.78 -24.96 55.60
CA CYS A 198 29.02 -24.50 56.23
C CYS A 198 29.16 -25.01 57.67
N MET A 199 28.09 -24.95 58.48
CA MET A 199 28.09 -25.50 59.84
C MET A 199 28.38 -27.01 59.87
N LYS A 200 27.83 -27.77 58.91
CA LYS A 200 28.07 -29.21 58.77
C LYS A 200 29.50 -29.52 58.35
N LEU A 201 30.06 -28.77 57.40
CA LEU A 201 31.47 -28.89 57.01
C LEU A 201 32.42 -28.64 58.19
N ARG A 202 32.14 -27.63 59.02
CA ARG A 202 32.95 -27.32 60.21
C ARG A 202 32.85 -28.37 61.31
N SER A 203 31.73 -29.10 61.40
CA SER A 203 31.55 -30.19 62.35
C SER A 203 32.22 -31.51 61.94
N ASP A 204 32.66 -31.61 60.68
CA ASP A 204 33.30 -32.80 60.13
C ASP A 204 34.84 -32.68 60.25
N PRO A 205 35.53 -33.55 61.02
CA PRO A 205 36.98 -33.42 61.25
C PRO A 205 37.84 -33.43 59.99
N GLU A 206 37.40 -34.08 58.92
CA GLU A 206 38.15 -34.18 57.67
C GLU A 206 37.90 -33.00 56.73
N LEU A 207 36.74 -32.34 56.85
CA LEU A 207 36.31 -31.24 55.98
C LEU A 207 36.37 -29.86 56.64
N ALA A 208 36.54 -29.79 57.96
CA ALA A 208 36.59 -28.54 58.71
C ALA A 208 37.66 -27.57 58.20
N GLY A 209 38.74 -28.11 57.62
CA GLY A 209 39.85 -27.37 57.03
C GLY A 209 39.56 -26.68 55.68
N ILE A 210 38.39 -26.86 55.08
CA ILE A 210 38.09 -26.36 53.73
C ILE A 210 37.51 -24.94 53.80
N PRO A 211 38.10 -23.94 53.11
CA PRO A 211 37.52 -22.60 53.03
C PRO A 211 36.17 -22.62 52.30
N VAL A 212 35.20 -21.86 52.81
CA VAL A 212 33.84 -21.76 52.25
C VAL A 212 33.56 -20.29 51.94
N VAL A 213 33.18 -19.99 50.70
CA VAL A 213 32.66 -18.68 50.29
C VAL A 213 31.18 -18.83 50.02
N LEU A 214 30.37 -18.02 50.71
CA LEU A 214 28.93 -17.99 50.56
C LEU A 214 28.55 -16.93 49.53
N LEU A 215 27.61 -17.30 48.66
CA LEU A 215 27.09 -16.50 47.57
C LEU A 215 25.68 -16.01 47.91
N SER A 216 25.37 -14.74 47.67
CA SER A 216 24.03 -14.20 47.88
C SER A 216 23.54 -13.33 46.72
N ASN A 217 22.36 -13.67 46.21
CA ASN A 217 21.62 -12.86 45.22
C ASN A 217 20.97 -11.59 45.80
N TYR A 218 21.15 -11.29 47.08
CA TYR A 218 20.51 -10.17 47.77
C TYR A 218 21.51 -9.14 48.28
N HIS A 219 21.04 -7.90 48.50
CA HIS A 219 21.84 -6.87 49.17
C HIS A 219 22.28 -7.38 50.56
N GLU A 220 23.58 -7.60 50.68
CA GLU A 220 24.26 -8.08 51.87
C GLU A 220 23.98 -7.13 53.03
N GLN A 221 23.19 -7.57 54.02
CA GLN A 221 23.05 -6.81 55.25
C GLN A 221 24.20 -7.17 56.19
N GLU A 222 24.73 -6.20 56.93
CA GLU A 222 25.78 -6.44 57.94
C GLU A 222 25.52 -7.65 58.86
N PRO A 223 24.27 -7.94 59.29
CA PRO A 223 24.00 -9.12 60.10
C PRO A 223 24.19 -10.47 59.38
N ASP A 224 24.00 -10.53 58.05
CA ASP A 224 24.20 -11.76 57.27
C ASP A 224 25.70 -12.06 57.11
N LYS A 225 26.50 -11.00 56.90
CA LYS A 225 27.97 -11.09 56.88
C LYS A 225 28.51 -11.52 58.24
N GLU A 226 27.93 -11.02 59.32
CA GLU A 226 28.30 -11.39 60.67
C GLU A 226 27.96 -12.87 60.96
N LEU A 227 26.78 -13.34 60.55
CA LEU A 227 26.44 -14.76 60.64
C LEU A 227 27.41 -15.63 59.84
N ALA A 228 27.77 -15.23 58.62
CA ALA A 228 28.73 -15.95 57.77
C ALA A 228 30.10 -16.11 58.44
N ARG A 229 30.63 -15.05 59.05
CA ARG A 229 31.87 -15.11 59.84
C ARG A 229 31.75 -16.04 61.03
N ARG A 230 30.65 -15.95 61.78
CA ARG A 230 30.41 -16.75 62.99
C ARG A 230 30.30 -18.25 62.69
N VAL A 231 29.73 -18.65 61.54
CA VAL A 231 29.69 -20.05 61.07
C VAL A 231 31.00 -20.53 60.45
N GLY A 232 32.01 -19.66 60.32
CA GLY A 232 33.33 -19.99 59.78
C GLY A 232 33.41 -19.96 58.24
N ALA A 233 32.50 -19.27 57.56
CA ALA A 233 32.67 -18.96 56.14
C ALA A 233 33.74 -17.85 55.98
N TYR A 234 34.58 -17.96 54.95
CA TYR A 234 35.62 -17.00 54.63
C TYR A 234 35.03 -15.63 54.28
N ALA A 235 34.00 -15.63 53.44
CA ALA A 235 33.28 -14.44 53.03
C ALA A 235 31.83 -14.77 52.67
N LEU A 236 30.96 -13.76 52.77
CA LEU A 236 29.65 -13.70 52.13
C LEU A 236 29.74 -12.61 51.08
N VAL A 237 29.55 -12.96 49.81
CA VAL A 237 29.69 -12.07 48.66
C VAL A 237 28.46 -12.10 47.78
N GLY A 238 28.16 -10.96 47.16
CA GLY A 238 27.12 -10.82 46.17
C GLY A 238 27.41 -11.67 44.94
N THR A 239 26.40 -12.37 44.45
CA THR A 239 26.40 -12.98 43.11
C THR A 239 26.21 -11.89 42.07
N ALA A 240 27.21 -11.01 41.95
CA ALA A 240 27.26 -10.08 40.85
C ALA A 240 27.30 -10.86 39.54
N PRO A 241 26.59 -10.42 38.48
CA PRO A 241 26.46 -11.24 37.27
C PRO A 241 27.75 -11.34 36.43
N ASP A 242 28.87 -10.75 36.88
CA ASP A 242 30.21 -10.95 36.34
C ASP A 242 31.11 -11.84 37.22
N PHE A 243 30.60 -12.32 38.36
CA PHE A 243 31.25 -13.21 39.34
C PHE A 243 32.61 -12.75 39.86
N ARG A 244 32.98 -11.49 39.63
CA ARG A 244 34.32 -10.99 39.91
C ARG A 244 34.64 -11.03 41.40
N GLU A 245 33.69 -10.58 42.23
CA GLU A 245 33.81 -10.57 43.69
C GLU A 245 33.87 -12.00 44.26
N ALA A 246 33.05 -12.91 43.73
CA ALA A 246 33.05 -14.32 44.09
C ALA A 246 34.41 -14.99 43.81
N ILE A 247 35.00 -14.72 42.65
CA ILE A 247 36.31 -15.28 42.27
C ILE A 247 37.43 -14.67 43.11
N GLN A 248 37.39 -13.37 43.36
CA GLN A 248 38.37 -12.71 44.21
C GLN A 248 38.33 -13.28 45.63
N ALA A 249 37.13 -13.44 46.21
CA ALA A 249 36.95 -14.06 47.51
C ALA A 249 37.42 -15.52 47.52
N LEU A 250 37.10 -16.29 46.47
CA LEU A 250 37.56 -17.67 46.32
C LEU A 250 39.09 -17.76 46.30
N ARG A 251 39.78 -16.91 45.51
CA ARG A 251 41.26 -16.87 45.45
C ARG A 251 41.87 -16.56 46.80
N GLN A 252 41.37 -15.53 47.48
CA GLN A 252 41.90 -15.16 48.80
C GLN A 252 41.64 -16.26 49.84
N SER A 253 40.50 -16.95 49.75
CA SER A 253 40.16 -18.07 50.64
C SER A 253 41.10 -19.27 50.48
N LEU A 254 41.56 -19.54 49.25
CA LEU A 254 42.52 -20.60 48.94
C LEU A 254 43.93 -20.29 49.49
N GLU A 255 44.28 -19.00 49.63
CA GLU A 255 45.56 -18.56 50.20
C GLU A 255 45.54 -18.49 51.74
N ALA A 256 44.43 -18.03 52.32
CA ALA A 256 44.31 -17.78 53.76
C ALA A 256 43.84 -18.99 54.58
N GLY A 257 43.14 -19.95 53.98
CA GLY A 257 42.51 -21.07 54.68
C GLY A 257 41.21 -20.68 55.42
N PRO A 258 40.59 -21.61 56.16
CA PRO A 258 39.30 -21.38 56.81
C PRO A 258 39.41 -20.50 58.06
N LEU A 259 38.39 -19.68 58.31
CA LEU A 259 38.27 -18.88 59.53
C LEU A 259 37.84 -19.76 60.73
N PRO A 260 38.32 -19.46 61.96
CA PRO A 260 37.90 -20.19 63.15
C PRO A 260 36.41 -19.95 63.46
N VAL A 261 35.71 -21.00 63.88
CA VAL A 261 34.32 -20.90 64.36
C VAL A 261 34.32 -20.20 65.71
N ILE A 262 33.55 -19.11 65.83
CA ILE A 262 33.57 -18.21 67.00
C ILE A 262 32.58 -18.66 68.07
N ASP A 263 31.46 -19.28 67.69
CA ASP A 263 30.32 -19.57 68.57
C ASP A 263 29.96 -21.07 68.68
N SER A 264 29.24 -21.41 69.76
CA SER A 264 28.64 -22.73 69.93
C SER A 264 27.54 -23.01 68.89
N GLN A 265 27.39 -24.27 68.46
CA GLN A 265 26.42 -24.67 67.42
C GLN A 265 24.97 -24.26 67.74
N GLN A 266 24.57 -24.23 69.01
CA GLN A 266 23.21 -23.83 69.41
C GLN A 266 22.94 -22.34 69.18
N SER A 267 23.93 -21.47 69.40
CA SER A 267 23.79 -20.02 69.16
C SER A 267 23.69 -19.68 67.68
N LEU A 268 24.45 -20.40 66.85
CA LEU A 268 24.44 -20.25 65.39
C LEU A 268 23.10 -20.67 64.78
N ALA A 269 22.51 -21.78 65.25
CA ALA A 269 21.22 -22.27 64.77
C ALA A 269 20.07 -21.27 65.03
N ALA A 270 20.03 -20.65 66.23
CA ALA A 270 19.00 -19.67 66.57
C ALA A 270 19.12 -18.39 65.72
N ALA A 271 20.34 -17.87 65.55
CA ALA A 271 20.59 -16.69 64.73
C ALA A 271 20.24 -16.93 63.25
N HIS A 272 20.50 -18.14 62.75
CA HIS A 272 20.14 -18.51 61.39
C HIS A 272 18.61 -18.59 61.19
N GLN A 273 17.87 -19.20 62.13
CA GLN A 273 16.41 -19.34 62.02
C GLN A 273 15.67 -17.98 62.00
N GLU A 274 16.16 -17.00 62.76
CA GLU A 274 15.65 -15.63 62.74
C GLU A 274 15.83 -14.97 61.36
N ARG A 275 17.00 -15.16 60.74
CA ARG A 275 17.32 -14.59 59.41
C ARG A 275 16.47 -15.21 58.30
N LEU A 276 16.28 -16.53 58.33
CA LEU A 276 15.44 -17.25 57.38
C LEU A 276 14.01 -16.70 57.39
N THR A 277 13.46 -16.43 58.58
CA THR A 277 12.11 -15.89 58.75
C THR A 277 11.97 -14.49 58.13
N HIS A 278 12.96 -13.63 58.33
CA HIS A 278 12.99 -12.28 57.73
C HIS A 278 13.13 -12.30 56.21
N GLN A 279 13.93 -13.22 55.67
CA GLN A 279 14.10 -13.38 54.22
C GLN A 279 12.80 -13.88 53.56
N LEU A 280 12.11 -14.84 54.17
CA LEU A 280 10.83 -15.38 53.68
C LEU A 280 9.70 -14.32 53.65
N ASP A 281 9.55 -13.50 54.70
CA ASP A 281 8.54 -12.41 54.72
C ASP A 281 8.78 -11.38 53.60
N ARG A 282 10.05 -11.03 53.36
CA ARG A 282 10.42 -10.14 52.26
C ARG A 282 10.11 -10.77 50.90
N HIS A 283 10.42 -12.05 50.72
CA HIS A 283 10.14 -12.78 49.47
C HIS A 283 8.63 -12.85 49.18
N ALA A 284 7.80 -13.13 50.20
CA ALA A 284 6.35 -13.15 50.06
C ALA A 284 5.79 -11.80 49.55
N LYS A 285 6.27 -10.68 50.09
CA LYS A 285 5.87 -9.33 49.67
C LYS A 285 6.28 -9.02 48.23
N LEU A 286 7.51 -9.34 47.84
CA LEU A 286 8.01 -9.14 46.47
C LEU A 286 7.26 -10.03 45.46
N SER A 287 6.99 -11.28 45.82
CA SER A 287 6.25 -12.22 44.97
C SER A 287 4.81 -11.77 44.75
N ALA A 288 4.14 -11.22 45.77
CA ALA A 288 2.81 -10.66 45.62
C ALA A 288 2.80 -9.45 44.67
N GLU A 289 3.82 -8.57 44.76
CA GLU A 289 3.99 -7.43 43.87
C GLU A 289 4.26 -7.84 42.42
N LEU A 290 5.13 -8.83 42.21
CA LEU A 290 5.43 -9.39 40.89
C LEU A 290 4.20 -10.07 40.28
N ALA A 291 3.49 -10.89 41.05
CA ALA A 291 2.25 -11.52 40.61
C ALA A 291 1.22 -10.48 40.15
N ARG A 292 1.10 -9.36 40.87
CA ARG A 292 0.24 -8.23 40.49
C ARG A 292 0.67 -7.62 39.15
N ARG A 293 1.97 -7.36 38.94
CA ARG A 293 2.50 -6.84 37.66
C ARG A 293 2.31 -7.82 36.50
N CYS A 294 2.53 -9.11 36.73
CA CYS A 294 2.30 -10.15 35.74
C CYS A 294 0.82 -10.29 35.38
N ALA A 295 -0.10 -10.09 36.32
CA ALA A 295 -1.54 -10.07 36.04
C ALA A 295 -1.92 -8.87 35.14
N VAL A 296 -1.34 -7.69 35.39
CA VAL A 296 -1.49 -6.50 34.51
C VAL A 296 -1.01 -6.79 33.10
N GLN A 297 0.20 -7.36 32.96
CA GLN A 297 0.79 -7.69 31.66
C GLN A 297 0.03 -8.81 30.94
N SER A 298 -0.47 -9.81 31.66
CA SER A 298 -1.28 -10.88 31.07
C SER A 298 -2.62 -10.35 30.57
N ALA A 299 -3.26 -9.44 31.31
CA ALA A 299 -4.46 -8.74 30.86
C ALA A 299 -4.20 -7.94 29.57
N GLN A 300 -3.06 -7.24 29.51
CA GLN A 300 -2.62 -6.49 28.33
C GLN A 300 -2.43 -7.40 27.12
N ILE A 301 -1.70 -8.50 27.29
CA ILE A 301 -1.44 -9.47 26.21
C ILE A 301 -2.75 -10.10 25.76
N SER A 302 -3.65 -10.46 26.67
CA SER A 302 -4.94 -11.06 26.33
C SER A 302 -5.84 -10.11 25.53
N VAL A 303 -5.89 -8.83 25.91
CA VAL A 303 -6.65 -7.81 25.16
C VAL A 303 -6.01 -7.55 23.79
N LEU A 304 -4.68 -7.51 23.71
CA LEU A 304 -3.98 -7.37 22.43
C LEU A 304 -4.16 -8.61 21.53
N ALA A 305 -4.18 -9.81 22.11
CA ALA A 305 -4.39 -11.06 21.41
C ALA A 305 -5.84 -11.21 20.91
N SER A 306 -6.84 -10.82 21.69
CA SER A 306 -8.25 -10.85 21.27
C SER A 306 -8.52 -9.89 20.11
N ILE A 307 -7.80 -8.76 20.06
CA ILE A 307 -7.85 -7.88 18.89
C ILE A 307 -7.23 -8.59 17.69
N GLY A 308 -6.11 -9.32 17.85
CA GLY A 308 -5.40 -9.94 16.73
C GLY A 308 -6.22 -10.92 15.88
N GLU A 309 -7.11 -11.71 16.48
CA GLU A 309 -7.95 -12.69 15.74
C GLU A 309 -9.11 -12.01 14.98
N ASP A 310 -9.87 -11.11 15.62
CA ASP A 310 -10.99 -10.38 14.98
C ASP A 310 -10.54 -9.26 14.02
N PHE A 311 -9.32 -8.75 14.21
CA PHE A 311 -8.70 -7.74 13.34
C PHE A 311 -8.37 -8.28 11.94
N LEU A 312 -8.16 -9.60 11.82
CA LEU A 312 -8.01 -10.28 10.52
C LEU A 312 -9.36 -10.46 9.80
N GLU A 313 -10.48 -10.45 10.51
CA GLU A 313 -11.83 -10.64 9.96
C GLU A 313 -12.61 -9.33 9.70
N GLY A 314 -12.04 -8.17 10.02
CA GLY A 314 -12.60 -6.85 9.67
C GLY A 314 -13.86 -6.44 10.46
N LYS A 315 -14.10 -6.99 11.66
CA LYS A 315 -15.29 -6.69 12.49
C LYS A 315 -14.94 -6.06 13.84
N ILE A 316 -14.25 -4.92 13.80
CA ILE A 316 -13.52 -4.37 14.96
C ILE A 316 -14.38 -3.46 15.87
N ASP A 317 -15.61 -3.11 15.47
CA ASP A 317 -16.63 -2.41 16.29
C ASP A 317 -17.78 -3.35 16.70
N SER A 318 -17.53 -4.66 16.73
CA SER A 318 -18.55 -5.63 17.15
C SER A 318 -18.82 -5.52 18.65
N PRO A 319 -20.10 -5.51 19.09
CA PRO A 319 -20.46 -5.69 20.50
C PRO A 319 -19.84 -6.95 21.13
N THR A 320 -19.47 -7.94 20.31
CA THR A 320 -18.79 -9.17 20.72
C THR A 320 -17.38 -8.90 21.24
N LEU A 321 -16.53 -8.23 20.46
CA LEU A 321 -15.15 -7.89 20.84
C LEU A 321 -15.11 -6.99 22.09
N LEU A 322 -15.96 -5.96 22.13
CA LEU A 322 -16.08 -5.10 23.31
C LEU A 322 -16.58 -5.88 24.54
N GLY A 323 -17.42 -6.89 24.34
CA GLY A 323 -17.86 -7.83 25.38
C GLY A 323 -16.73 -8.69 25.93
N GLU A 324 -15.84 -9.19 25.07
CA GLU A 324 -14.67 -9.98 25.45
C GLU A 324 -13.63 -9.14 26.21
N ILE A 325 -13.33 -7.94 25.69
CA ILE A 325 -12.46 -6.98 26.37
C ILE A 325 -13.00 -6.67 27.77
N LEU A 326 -14.31 -6.43 27.88
CA LEU A 326 -14.97 -6.18 29.15
C LEU A 326 -14.91 -7.38 30.09
N ALA A 327 -15.13 -8.60 29.59
CA ALA A 327 -15.06 -9.82 30.39
C ALA A 327 -13.65 -10.07 30.93
N HIS A 328 -12.61 -9.88 30.12
CA HIS A 328 -11.21 -9.98 30.55
C HIS A 328 -10.86 -8.92 31.58
N TYR A 329 -11.25 -7.66 31.34
CA TYR A 329 -11.07 -6.58 32.30
C TYR A 329 -11.72 -6.92 33.65
N LEU A 330 -12.96 -7.42 33.65
CA LEU A 330 -13.66 -7.80 34.87
C LEU A 330 -12.98 -8.97 35.60
N ASN A 331 -12.53 -10.00 34.87
CA ASN A 331 -11.79 -11.14 35.45
C ASN A 331 -10.51 -10.68 36.15
N VAL A 332 -9.77 -9.76 35.54
CA VAL A 332 -8.52 -9.22 36.10
C VAL A 332 -8.78 -8.36 37.33
N MET A 333 -9.90 -7.61 37.33
CA MET A 333 -10.35 -6.85 38.50
C MET A 333 -10.95 -7.74 39.60
N GLY A 334 -11.24 -9.01 39.33
CA GLY A 334 -11.99 -9.89 40.23
C GLY A 334 -13.47 -9.48 40.38
N PHE A 335 -14.01 -8.75 39.41
CA PHE A 335 -15.37 -8.22 39.42
C PHE A 335 -16.30 -9.09 38.58
N SER A 336 -17.58 -9.12 38.94
CA SER A 336 -18.56 -10.02 38.30
C SER A 336 -19.42 -9.33 37.24
N CYS A 337 -19.56 -8.00 37.30
CA CYS A 337 -20.46 -7.25 36.44
C CYS A 337 -19.82 -5.94 35.95
N GLY A 338 -20.09 -5.58 34.68
CA GLY A 338 -19.62 -4.34 34.10
C GLY A 338 -20.26 -4.03 32.76
N ALA A 339 -20.11 -2.79 32.31
CA ALA A 339 -20.65 -2.26 31.05
C ALA A 339 -19.71 -1.24 30.42
N ILE A 340 -19.69 -1.18 29.09
CA ILE A 340 -18.98 -0.16 28.31
C ILE A 340 -20.01 0.74 27.62
N TYR A 341 -19.84 2.05 27.77
CA TYR A 341 -20.61 3.07 27.07
C TYR A 341 -19.67 3.89 26.20
N LEU A 342 -19.93 3.99 24.90
CA LEU A 342 -19.15 4.81 23.97
C LEU A 342 -19.92 6.07 23.59
N VAL A 343 -19.18 7.14 23.27
CA VAL A 343 -19.74 8.41 22.79
C VAL A 343 -20.02 8.32 21.30
N GLU A 344 -21.23 8.69 20.91
CA GLU A 344 -21.69 8.90 19.53
C GLU A 344 -21.75 10.39 19.15
N PRO A 345 -21.88 10.74 17.85
CA PRO A 345 -22.12 12.11 17.41
C PRO A 345 -23.28 12.77 18.16
N LYS A 346 -23.10 14.03 18.59
CA LYS A 346 -23.98 14.80 19.53
C LYS A 346 -23.83 14.45 21.02
N ASP A 347 -22.68 13.92 21.43
CA ASP A 347 -22.35 13.61 22.83
C ASP A 347 -23.37 12.66 23.50
N ARG A 348 -23.85 11.65 22.77
CA ARG A 348 -24.77 10.65 23.31
C ARG A 348 -23.99 9.41 23.75
N LEU A 349 -24.24 8.93 24.97
CA LEU A 349 -23.65 7.67 25.45
C LEU A 349 -24.52 6.49 25.01
N ILE A 350 -23.89 5.49 24.39
CA ILE A 350 -24.55 4.25 23.98
C ILE A 350 -23.88 3.06 24.62
N LEU A 351 -24.69 2.20 25.23
CA LEU A 351 -24.25 0.91 25.72
C LEU A 351 -23.72 0.06 24.57
N SER A 352 -22.41 -0.17 24.56
CA SER A 352 -21.70 -0.90 23.50
C SER A 352 -21.38 -2.35 23.90
N ALA A 353 -21.24 -2.62 25.21
CA ALA A 353 -21.09 -3.98 25.74
C ALA A 353 -21.55 -4.06 27.20
N GLN A 354 -21.97 -5.26 27.64
CA GLN A 354 -22.33 -5.56 29.03
C GLN A 354 -21.99 -7.01 29.39
N VAL A 355 -21.57 -7.24 30.64
CA VAL A 355 -21.25 -8.57 31.18
C VAL A 355 -21.78 -8.69 32.61
N GLY A 356 -22.32 -9.86 32.97
CA GLY A 356 -22.70 -10.20 34.36
C GLY A 356 -24.05 -9.69 34.86
N PHE A 357 -24.79 -8.89 34.09
CA PHE A 357 -26.08 -8.35 34.54
C PHE A 357 -27.25 -9.36 34.46
N PRO A 358 -28.09 -9.49 35.50
CA PRO A 358 -29.33 -10.27 35.43
C PRO A 358 -30.31 -9.75 34.37
N GLN A 359 -31.13 -10.63 33.77
CA GLN A 359 -32.07 -10.28 32.68
C GLN A 359 -33.00 -9.09 32.98
N VAL A 360 -33.41 -8.91 34.24
CA VAL A 360 -34.28 -7.80 34.67
C VAL A 360 -33.52 -6.46 34.66
N ALA A 361 -32.24 -6.46 35.05
CA ALA A 361 -31.38 -5.29 35.05
C ALA A 361 -30.85 -4.92 33.65
N ALA A 362 -30.69 -5.92 32.77
CA ALA A 362 -30.19 -5.77 31.40
C ALA A 362 -31.04 -4.82 30.53
N LYS A 363 -32.33 -4.64 30.81
CA LYS A 363 -33.18 -3.67 30.08
C LYS A 363 -33.00 -2.23 30.56
N SER A 364 -32.57 -2.03 31.81
CA SER A 364 -32.42 -0.71 32.43
C SER A 364 -30.98 -0.18 32.35
N ILE A 365 -30.00 -1.06 32.13
CA ILE A 365 -28.58 -0.69 32.04
C ILE A 365 -28.27 0.16 30.79
N ALA A 366 -29.04 0.05 29.70
CA ALA A 366 -28.87 0.89 28.50
C ALA A 366 -28.89 2.39 28.81
N ASN A 367 -29.77 2.82 29.73
CA ASN A 367 -29.86 4.21 30.21
C ASN A 367 -29.26 4.39 31.61
N PHE A 368 -28.38 3.47 32.03
CA PHE A 368 -27.76 3.43 33.34
C PHE A 368 -28.77 3.60 34.50
N PHE A 369 -29.86 2.83 34.46
CA PHE A 369 -30.96 2.88 35.43
C PHE A 369 -31.64 4.26 35.56
N GLY A 370 -31.56 5.10 34.51
CA GLY A 370 -32.10 6.47 34.49
C GLY A 370 -31.16 7.54 35.04
N HIS A 371 -29.89 7.21 35.25
CA HIS A 371 -28.88 8.08 35.87
C HIS A 371 -27.67 8.37 34.96
N GLU A 372 -27.88 8.49 33.63
CA GLU A 372 -26.83 8.78 32.65
C GLU A 372 -25.98 10.03 32.99
N ASN A 373 -26.55 11.00 33.72
CA ASN A 373 -25.84 12.19 34.19
C ASN A 373 -24.59 11.86 35.03
N VAL A 374 -24.62 10.77 35.81
CA VAL A 374 -23.47 10.34 36.63
C VAL A 374 -22.32 9.88 35.75
N LEU A 375 -22.64 9.17 34.66
CA LEU A 375 -21.65 8.75 33.67
C LEU A 375 -21.04 9.95 32.95
N ARG A 376 -21.87 10.93 32.57
CA ARG A 376 -21.41 12.17 31.92
C ARG A 376 -20.51 13.00 32.83
N GLU A 377 -20.84 13.12 34.11
CA GLU A 377 -20.03 13.87 35.07
C GLU A 377 -18.66 13.23 35.29
N ALA A 378 -18.61 11.90 35.46
CA ALA A 378 -17.36 11.15 35.53
C ALA A 378 -16.55 11.30 34.24
N MET A 379 -17.22 11.18 33.10
CA MET A 379 -16.63 11.37 31.78
C MET A 379 -16.00 12.75 31.63
N LEU A 380 -16.66 13.84 32.05
CA LEU A 380 -16.13 15.22 31.98
C LEU A 380 -14.95 15.45 32.93
N LYS A 381 -15.03 14.92 34.17
CA LYS A 381 -13.97 15.04 35.18
C LYS A 381 -12.67 14.36 34.77
N GLY A 382 -12.74 13.27 34.00
CA GLY A 382 -11.56 12.57 33.48
C GLY A 382 -10.79 11.75 34.50
N GLU A 383 -11.32 11.62 35.73
CA GLU A 383 -10.78 10.80 36.80
C GLU A 383 -11.77 9.68 37.17
N PRO A 384 -11.29 8.49 37.59
CA PRO A 384 -12.17 7.43 38.08
C PRO A 384 -13.03 7.88 39.25
N VAL A 385 -14.32 7.52 39.22
CA VAL A 385 -15.27 7.81 40.29
C VAL A 385 -15.67 6.50 40.96
N SER A 386 -15.40 6.39 42.26
CA SER A 386 -15.83 5.25 43.10
C SER A 386 -16.99 5.68 43.98
N ILE A 387 -18.07 4.89 43.98
CA ILE A 387 -19.28 5.13 44.76
C ILE A 387 -19.59 3.84 45.55
N SER A 388 -19.44 3.88 46.88
CA SER A 388 -19.89 2.81 47.77
C SER A 388 -21.38 2.95 48.07
N PHE A 389 -22.11 1.84 48.04
CA PHE A 389 -23.52 1.77 48.38
C PHE A 389 -23.72 1.14 49.75
N PHE A 390 -24.58 1.77 50.55
CA PHE A 390 -25.08 1.19 51.79
C PHE A 390 -26.58 0.93 51.62
N PRO A 391 -27.09 -0.27 52.01
CA PRO A 391 -28.49 -0.66 51.82
C PRO A 391 -29.52 0.34 52.41
N GLU A 392 -29.11 1.19 53.35
CA GLU A 392 -29.96 2.12 54.08
C GLU A 392 -30.26 3.46 53.35
N ARG A 393 -29.69 3.71 52.16
CA ARG A 393 -29.98 4.94 51.37
C ARG A 393 -30.95 4.69 50.22
N ASP A 394 -32.06 5.43 50.25
CA ASP A 394 -33.28 5.22 49.46
C ASP A 394 -33.25 5.81 48.03
N ASN A 395 -32.21 5.48 47.24
CA ASN A 395 -32.10 5.89 45.84
C ASN A 395 -32.39 4.72 44.89
N ARG A 396 -33.02 4.99 43.74
CA ARG A 396 -33.33 3.96 42.72
C ARG A 396 -32.07 3.23 42.22
N LEU A 397 -30.97 3.95 42.08
CA LEU A 397 -29.67 3.40 41.67
C LEU A 397 -29.08 2.45 42.73
N SER A 398 -29.16 2.76 44.03
CA SER A 398 -28.67 1.86 45.09
C SER A 398 -29.50 0.57 45.14
N ARG A 399 -30.83 0.65 45.04
CA ARG A 399 -31.68 -0.55 44.98
C ARG A 399 -31.37 -1.44 43.77
N ALA A 400 -31.16 -0.83 42.59
CA ALA A 400 -30.84 -1.57 41.37
C ALA A 400 -29.47 -2.25 41.44
N LEU A 401 -28.47 -1.59 42.03
CA LEU A 401 -27.11 -2.11 42.16
C LEU A 401 -26.98 -3.15 43.29
N SER A 402 -27.70 -2.98 44.41
CA SER A 402 -27.76 -4.00 45.46
C SER A 402 -28.44 -5.30 44.99
N GLN A 403 -29.41 -5.22 44.06
CA GLN A 403 -29.99 -6.41 43.42
C GLN A 403 -28.98 -7.19 42.56
N SER A 404 -27.91 -6.56 42.09
CA SER A 404 -26.78 -7.22 41.43
C SER A 404 -25.70 -7.75 42.39
N GLY A 405 -25.90 -7.65 43.72
CA GLY A 405 -24.94 -8.13 44.72
C GLY A 405 -23.69 -7.25 44.87
N ALA A 406 -23.72 -6.03 44.34
CA ALA A 406 -22.61 -5.09 44.35
C ALA A 406 -22.69 -4.13 45.53
N GLU A 407 -21.54 -3.88 46.16
CA GLU A 407 -21.35 -2.91 47.24
C GLU A 407 -20.66 -1.63 46.76
N THR A 408 -19.90 -1.69 45.67
CA THR A 408 -19.19 -0.54 45.10
C THR A 408 -19.38 -0.46 43.58
N LEU A 409 -19.60 0.76 43.08
CA LEU A 409 -19.61 1.12 41.66
C LEU A 409 -18.33 1.89 41.35
N LEU A 410 -17.60 1.43 40.35
CA LEU A 410 -16.45 2.14 39.78
C LEU A 410 -16.81 2.60 38.36
N ILE A 411 -16.64 3.89 38.10
CA ILE A 411 -16.82 4.50 36.79
C ILE A 411 -15.46 5.02 36.32
N ASN A 412 -14.94 4.45 35.26
CA ASN A 412 -13.67 4.86 34.66
C ASN A 412 -13.92 5.55 33.32
N PRO A 413 -13.44 6.79 33.13
CA PRO A 413 -13.45 7.44 31.82
C PRO A 413 -12.56 6.67 30.83
N LEU A 414 -13.11 6.37 29.64
CA LEU A 414 -12.33 5.88 28.50
C LEU A 414 -11.78 7.07 27.73
N ARG A 415 -10.47 7.24 27.79
CA ARG A 415 -9.78 8.34 27.13
C ARG A 415 -8.46 7.85 26.53
N PHE A 416 -8.10 8.41 25.39
CA PHE A 416 -6.78 8.20 24.79
C PHE A 416 -6.33 9.47 24.08
N SER A 417 -5.07 9.89 24.31
CA SER A 417 -4.49 11.10 23.69
C SER A 417 -5.35 12.37 23.79
N GLY A 418 -6.11 12.53 24.89
CA GLY A 418 -6.99 13.68 25.12
C GLY A 418 -8.40 13.55 24.53
N GLU A 419 -8.65 12.56 23.67
CA GLU A 419 -9.98 12.23 23.16
C GLU A 419 -10.77 11.44 24.21
N VAL A 420 -12.06 11.77 24.35
CA VAL A 420 -12.99 11.10 25.27
C VAL A 420 -13.83 10.11 24.47
N LEU A 421 -13.57 8.82 24.67
CA LEU A 421 -14.21 7.75 23.92
C LEU A 421 -15.50 7.27 24.59
N GLY A 422 -15.61 7.40 25.92
CA GLY A 422 -16.73 6.83 26.67
C GLY A 422 -16.44 6.63 28.16
N VAL A 423 -17.12 5.66 28.76
CA VAL A 423 -16.90 5.21 30.14
C VAL A 423 -17.02 3.70 30.27
N ILE A 424 -16.20 3.10 31.13
CA ILE A 424 -16.38 1.74 31.65
C ILE A 424 -16.99 1.82 33.03
N VAL A 425 -18.04 1.05 33.24
CA VAL A 425 -18.66 0.84 34.53
C VAL A 425 -18.33 -0.56 35.02
N SER A 426 -17.96 -0.68 36.28
CA SER A 426 -17.63 -1.95 36.92
C SER A 426 -18.23 -2.01 38.31
N LEU A 427 -18.72 -3.18 38.70
CA LEU A 427 -19.37 -3.40 39.98
C LEU A 427 -18.57 -4.41 40.79
N SER A 428 -18.26 -4.04 42.03
CA SER A 428 -17.56 -4.89 42.99
C SER A 428 -18.46 -5.23 44.18
N ASN A 429 -18.27 -6.43 44.72
CA ASN A 429 -18.84 -6.92 45.97
C ASN A 429 -17.99 -6.54 47.21
N THR A 430 -16.87 -5.83 47.02
CA THR A 430 -16.08 -5.29 48.13
C THR A 430 -16.56 -3.88 48.52
N PRO A 431 -16.70 -3.55 49.81
CA PRO A 431 -17.29 -2.28 50.27
C PRO A 431 -16.40 -1.06 50.05
N ARG A 432 -15.07 -1.27 49.93
CA ARG A 432 -14.09 -0.22 49.63
C ARG A 432 -12.99 -0.76 48.71
N LEU A 433 -12.76 -0.02 47.64
CA LEU A 433 -11.56 -0.16 46.80
C LEU A 433 -10.46 0.74 47.38
N ASP A 434 -9.25 0.23 47.51
CA ASP A 434 -8.09 1.03 47.89
C ASP A 434 -7.61 1.93 46.73
N SER A 435 -6.66 2.83 47.01
CA SER A 435 -6.07 3.72 46.00
C SER A 435 -5.37 2.96 44.87
N ASP A 436 -4.91 1.76 45.17
CA ASP A 436 -4.12 0.94 44.26
C ASP A 436 -5.03 0.33 43.19
N TRP A 437 -6.24 -0.11 43.56
CA TRP A 437 -7.28 -0.55 42.65
C TRP A 437 -7.76 0.56 41.71
N VAL A 438 -7.89 1.79 42.22
CA VAL A 438 -8.27 2.95 41.39
C VAL A 438 -7.17 3.28 40.38
N THR A 439 -5.91 3.24 40.81
CA THR A 439 -4.74 3.50 39.95
C THR A 439 -4.59 2.41 38.89
N PHE A 440 -4.77 1.16 39.29
CA PHE A 440 -4.73 0.01 38.41
C PHE A 440 -5.84 0.07 37.35
N SER A 441 -7.08 0.34 37.78
CA SER A 441 -8.23 0.49 36.89
C SER A 441 -8.03 1.61 35.86
N LYS A 442 -7.45 2.75 36.28
CA LYS A 442 -7.12 3.86 35.37
C LYS A 442 -6.10 3.43 34.31
N ALA A 443 -5.07 2.68 34.69
CA ALA A 443 -4.05 2.20 33.76
C ALA A 443 -4.65 1.27 32.68
N ILE A 444 -5.49 0.31 33.08
CA ILE A 444 -6.14 -0.60 32.14
C ILE A 444 -7.15 0.13 31.25
N THR A 445 -7.95 1.04 31.81
CA THR A 445 -8.97 1.77 31.04
C THR A 445 -8.34 2.68 29.97
N ASN A 446 -7.19 3.30 30.25
CA ASN A 446 -6.43 4.06 29.24
C ASN A 446 -5.96 3.16 28.09
N GLN A 447 -5.54 1.92 28.38
CA GLN A 447 -5.11 0.97 27.36
C GLN A 447 -6.28 0.45 26.53
N ILE A 448 -7.43 0.18 27.15
CA ILE A 448 -8.67 -0.12 26.42
C ILE A 448 -9.04 1.07 25.51
N GLY A 449 -8.86 2.31 25.98
CA GLY A 449 -9.00 3.50 25.16
C GLY A 449 -8.08 3.50 23.93
N GLN A 450 -6.79 3.20 24.13
CA GLN A 450 -5.82 3.07 23.03
C GLN A 450 -6.25 2.04 21.99
N VAL A 451 -6.70 0.87 22.45
CA VAL A 451 -7.21 -0.22 21.61
C VAL A 451 -8.40 0.22 20.76
N ILE A 452 -9.39 0.88 21.37
CA ILE A 452 -10.57 1.37 20.67
C ILE A 452 -10.19 2.43 19.64
N THR A 453 -9.29 3.36 19.97
CA THR A 453 -8.79 4.37 19.03
C THR A 453 -8.04 3.71 17.87
N LEU A 454 -7.17 2.75 18.16
CA LEU A 454 -6.39 2.04 17.14
C LEU A 454 -7.32 1.25 16.21
N SER A 455 -8.29 0.53 16.77
CA SER A 455 -9.36 -0.17 16.02
C SER A 455 -10.07 0.78 15.06
N ARG A 456 -10.61 1.90 15.56
CA ARG A 456 -11.29 2.91 14.73
C ARG A 456 -10.39 3.46 13.64
N ALA A 457 -9.11 3.70 13.95
CA ALA A 457 -8.14 4.20 12.98
C ALA A 457 -7.88 3.18 11.87
N ILE A 458 -7.74 1.90 12.19
CA ILE A 458 -7.55 0.84 11.20
C ILE A 458 -8.82 0.61 10.40
N SER A 459 -10.00 0.52 11.01
CA SER A 459 -11.28 0.41 10.28
C SER A 459 -11.44 1.57 9.31
N LYS A 460 -11.05 2.79 9.71
CA LYS A 460 -11.04 3.94 8.82
C LYS A 460 -10.00 3.81 7.70
N LEU A 461 -8.81 3.29 7.96
CA LEU A 461 -7.80 3.03 6.93
C LEU A 461 -8.25 1.94 5.96
N GLN A 462 -8.85 0.85 6.43
CA GLN A 462 -9.43 -0.22 5.62
C GLN A 462 -10.57 0.32 4.77
N HIS A 463 -11.46 1.14 5.34
CA HIS A 463 -12.52 1.81 4.59
C HIS A 463 -11.95 2.73 3.52
N LEU A 464 -10.94 3.55 3.84
CA LEU A 464 -10.25 4.40 2.86
C LEU A 464 -9.50 3.61 1.78
N ALA A 465 -8.99 2.42 2.11
CA ALA A 465 -8.33 1.52 1.17
C ALA A 465 -9.32 0.82 0.23
N SER A 466 -10.59 0.66 0.63
CA SER A 466 -11.61 -0.09 -0.11
C SER A 466 -12.76 0.76 -0.66
N HIS A 467 -12.90 2.03 -0.26
CA HIS A 467 -14.00 2.92 -0.64
C HIS A 467 -13.49 4.30 -1.11
N ASP A 468 -14.28 4.94 -1.97
CA ASP A 468 -14.04 6.27 -2.50
C ASP A 468 -14.44 7.36 -1.48
N PHE A 469 -13.53 8.30 -1.22
CA PHE A 469 -13.72 9.33 -0.21
C PHE A 469 -14.87 10.31 -0.48
N LEU A 470 -15.31 10.45 -1.75
CA LEU A 470 -16.30 11.44 -2.14
C LEU A 470 -17.72 10.86 -2.08
N THR A 471 -17.89 9.65 -2.59
CA THR A 471 -19.20 8.99 -2.74
C THR A 471 -19.47 7.90 -1.72
N ASP A 472 -18.47 7.48 -0.95
CA ASP A 472 -18.55 6.36 0.02
C ASP A 472 -18.86 4.99 -0.61
N LEU A 473 -18.82 4.92 -1.94
CA LEU A 473 -18.94 3.68 -2.70
C LEU A 473 -17.63 2.91 -2.65
N PRO A 474 -17.65 1.57 -2.79
CA PRO A 474 -16.45 0.78 -3.08
C PRO A 474 -15.56 1.40 -4.16
N ASN A 475 -14.26 1.36 -3.96
CA ASN A 475 -13.27 1.87 -4.90
C ASN A 475 -12.80 0.78 -5.86
N ARG A 476 -11.78 1.11 -6.68
CA ARG A 476 -11.19 0.19 -7.64
C ARG A 476 -10.61 -1.07 -7.00
N GLU A 477 -9.99 -0.96 -5.84
CA GLU A 477 -9.35 -2.08 -5.15
C GLU A 477 -10.40 -3.12 -4.73
N TYR A 478 -11.44 -2.67 -4.03
CA TYR A 478 -12.53 -3.53 -3.59
C TYR A 478 -13.24 -4.22 -4.76
N LEU A 479 -13.48 -3.50 -5.86
CA LEU A 479 -14.08 -4.08 -7.06
C LEU A 479 -13.19 -5.18 -7.64
N SER A 480 -11.88 -4.95 -7.70
CA SER A 480 -10.91 -5.91 -8.25
C SER A 480 -10.90 -7.20 -7.43
N ASP A 481 -10.94 -7.11 -6.11
CA ASP A 481 -11.08 -8.26 -5.21
C ASP A 481 -12.37 -9.05 -5.48
N ARG A 482 -13.51 -8.37 -5.63
CA ARG A 482 -14.79 -9.03 -5.95
C ARG A 482 -14.77 -9.71 -7.31
N ILE A 483 -14.11 -9.13 -8.30
CA ILE A 483 -13.93 -9.73 -9.63
C ILE A 483 -13.06 -10.99 -9.51
N GLN A 484 -11.94 -10.93 -8.79
CA GLN A 484 -11.07 -12.09 -8.57
C GLN A 484 -11.81 -13.23 -7.86
N GLU A 485 -12.63 -12.93 -6.85
CA GLU A 485 -13.47 -13.93 -6.20
C GLU A 485 -14.48 -14.58 -7.17
N ALA A 486 -15.13 -13.78 -8.01
CA ALA A 486 -16.07 -14.29 -9.02
C ALA A 486 -15.36 -15.20 -10.04
N ILE A 487 -14.15 -14.84 -10.47
CA ILE A 487 -13.30 -15.65 -11.36
C ILE A 487 -12.91 -16.97 -10.67
N ALA A 488 -12.42 -16.91 -9.43
CA ALA A 488 -11.98 -18.07 -8.67
C ALA A 488 -13.15 -19.05 -8.40
N ALA A 489 -14.33 -18.52 -8.08
CA ALA A 489 -15.55 -19.30 -7.88
C ALA A 489 -16.22 -19.77 -9.19
N ARG A 490 -15.74 -19.29 -10.35
CA ARG A 490 -16.35 -19.49 -11.68
C ARG A 490 -17.83 -19.08 -11.72
N THR A 491 -18.18 -18.04 -10.97
CA THR A 491 -19.54 -17.52 -10.89
C THR A 491 -19.82 -16.66 -12.13
N PRO A 492 -20.92 -16.88 -12.87
CA PRO A 492 -21.31 -15.98 -13.94
C PRO A 492 -21.55 -14.57 -13.42
N ALA A 493 -20.89 -13.59 -14.04
CA ALA A 493 -20.96 -12.20 -13.64
C ALA A 493 -20.81 -11.28 -14.86
N ALA A 494 -21.29 -10.04 -14.76
CA ALA A 494 -21.07 -9.01 -15.75
C ALA A 494 -20.53 -7.74 -15.09
N LEU A 495 -19.45 -7.21 -15.65
CA LEU A 495 -18.88 -5.93 -15.30
C LEU A 495 -19.41 -4.86 -16.26
N TYR A 496 -19.97 -3.80 -15.70
CA TYR A 496 -20.46 -2.63 -16.39
C TYR A 496 -19.58 -1.45 -16.03
N LEU A 497 -18.84 -0.92 -16.98
CA LEU A 497 -18.04 0.29 -16.80
C LEU A 497 -18.75 1.48 -17.44
N LEU A 498 -19.00 2.52 -16.66
CA LEU A 498 -19.81 3.67 -17.03
C LEU A 498 -19.00 4.96 -16.84
N ASN A 499 -19.10 5.87 -17.80
CA ASN A 499 -18.53 7.21 -17.69
C ASN A 499 -19.59 8.26 -18.02
N LEU A 500 -19.67 9.33 -17.22
CA LEU A 500 -20.63 10.41 -17.42
C LEU A 500 -20.20 11.29 -18.60
N ASP A 501 -21.12 11.50 -19.56
CA ASP A 501 -20.84 12.33 -20.72
C ASP A 501 -20.82 13.81 -20.31
N HIS A 502 -19.86 14.56 -20.89
CA HIS A 502 -19.71 16.01 -20.68
C HIS A 502 -19.56 16.46 -19.20
N PHE A 503 -19.15 15.58 -18.28
CA PHE A 503 -18.97 15.96 -16.87
C PHE A 503 -17.95 17.08 -16.66
N GLN A 504 -16.90 17.13 -17.49
CA GLN A 504 -15.93 18.23 -17.45
C GLN A 504 -16.56 19.59 -17.79
N GLU A 505 -17.52 19.64 -18.71
CA GLU A 505 -18.27 20.86 -19.02
C GLU A 505 -19.12 21.30 -17.83
N ILE A 506 -19.77 20.34 -17.15
CA ILE A 506 -20.52 20.61 -15.91
C ILE A 506 -19.59 21.23 -14.85
N ASN A 507 -18.38 20.69 -14.67
CA ASN A 507 -17.41 21.27 -13.74
C ASN A 507 -16.94 22.67 -14.15
N ASN A 508 -16.70 22.89 -15.44
CA ASN A 508 -16.25 24.18 -15.96
C ASN A 508 -17.35 25.25 -15.84
N THR A 509 -18.62 24.88 -15.98
CA THR A 509 -19.76 25.82 -15.93
C THR A 509 -20.30 26.04 -14.52
N LEU A 510 -20.47 24.99 -13.72
CA LEU A 510 -21.13 25.05 -12.40
C LEU A 510 -20.15 24.92 -11.21
N GLY A 511 -18.87 24.68 -11.49
CA GLY A 511 -17.80 24.52 -10.52
C GLY A 511 -17.71 23.11 -9.92
N TYR A 512 -16.50 22.76 -9.45
CA TYR A 512 -16.19 21.46 -8.84
C TYR A 512 -17.07 21.10 -7.64
N ARG A 513 -17.58 22.09 -6.89
CA ARG A 513 -18.50 21.82 -5.76
C ARG A 513 -19.81 21.18 -6.25
N ASN A 514 -20.35 21.66 -7.38
CA ASN A 514 -21.56 21.11 -7.96
C ASN A 514 -21.31 19.80 -8.69
N GLY A 515 -20.16 19.63 -9.35
CA GLY A 515 -19.74 18.32 -9.85
C GLY A 515 -19.62 17.26 -8.75
N ASN A 516 -18.98 17.59 -7.63
CA ASN A 516 -18.89 16.71 -6.47
C ASN A 516 -20.26 16.40 -5.84
N ARG A 517 -21.20 17.35 -5.88
CA ARG A 517 -22.58 17.11 -5.44
C ARG A 517 -23.32 16.18 -6.40
N LEU A 518 -23.12 16.35 -7.71
CA LEU A 518 -23.69 15.50 -8.74
C LEU A 518 -23.24 14.05 -8.57
N LEU A 519 -21.93 13.82 -8.40
CA LEU A 519 -21.37 12.48 -8.19
C LEU A 519 -21.98 11.79 -6.95
N ARG A 520 -22.17 12.51 -5.85
CA ARG A 520 -22.84 11.98 -4.64
C ARG A 520 -24.30 11.62 -4.88
N GLU A 521 -25.04 12.44 -5.63
CA GLU A 521 -26.43 12.15 -5.93
C GLU A 521 -26.59 10.98 -6.91
N ILE A 522 -25.65 10.83 -7.86
CA ILE A 522 -25.58 9.64 -8.74
C ILE A 522 -25.30 8.40 -7.91
N ALA A 523 -24.29 8.43 -7.04
CA ALA A 523 -23.93 7.32 -6.17
C ALA A 523 -25.12 6.83 -5.32
N LYS A 524 -25.78 7.75 -4.60
CA LYS A 524 -26.99 7.43 -3.81
C LYS A 524 -28.11 6.84 -4.66
N ARG A 525 -28.26 7.29 -5.90
CA ARG A 525 -29.30 6.82 -6.80
C ARG A 525 -29.00 5.41 -7.29
N PHE A 526 -27.74 5.12 -7.61
CA PHE A 526 -27.30 3.76 -7.94
C PHE A 526 -27.44 2.82 -6.74
N GLU A 527 -27.01 3.20 -5.54
CA GLU A 527 -27.22 2.38 -4.33
C GLU A 527 -28.70 2.06 -4.13
N LYS A 528 -29.56 3.09 -4.14
CA LYS A 528 -31.00 2.90 -3.92
C LYS A 528 -31.66 2.01 -4.99
N ALA A 529 -31.18 2.06 -6.24
CA ALA A 529 -31.76 1.32 -7.33
C ALA A 529 -31.19 -0.11 -7.49
N LEU A 530 -29.93 -0.34 -7.06
CA LEU A 530 -29.13 -1.50 -7.51
C LEU A 530 -28.42 -2.28 -6.37
N SER A 531 -28.45 -1.81 -5.11
CA SER A 531 -27.63 -2.35 -3.99
C SER A 531 -27.83 -3.84 -3.70
N ASP A 532 -29.06 -4.36 -3.86
CA ASP A 532 -29.38 -5.73 -3.41
C ASP A 532 -28.90 -6.81 -4.40
N ARG A 533 -28.43 -6.40 -5.59
CA ARG A 533 -28.10 -7.29 -6.70
C ARG A 533 -26.70 -7.10 -7.27
N SER A 534 -26.06 -5.97 -6.97
CA SER A 534 -24.80 -5.59 -7.60
C SER A 534 -23.88 -4.84 -6.64
N VAL A 535 -22.58 -4.95 -6.89
CA VAL A 535 -21.58 -4.10 -6.25
C VAL A 535 -21.43 -2.85 -7.12
N VAL A 536 -21.78 -1.68 -6.57
CA VAL A 536 -21.59 -0.38 -7.24
C VAL A 536 -20.28 0.23 -6.74
N SER A 537 -19.43 0.67 -7.65
CA SER A 537 -18.10 1.20 -7.34
C SER A 537 -17.83 2.50 -8.08
N ARG A 538 -16.99 3.36 -7.53
CA ARG A 538 -16.45 4.55 -8.21
C ARG A 538 -14.96 4.37 -8.42
N LEU A 539 -14.50 4.43 -9.67
CA LEU A 539 -13.10 4.20 -10.01
C LEU A 539 -12.27 5.49 -9.95
N GLY A 540 -12.92 6.64 -10.12
CA GLY A 540 -12.30 7.96 -10.08
C GLY A 540 -13.01 8.94 -11.01
N ALA A 541 -12.77 10.25 -10.84
CA ALA A 541 -13.36 11.30 -11.68
C ALA A 541 -14.88 11.13 -11.90
N ASP A 542 -15.30 10.83 -13.13
CA ASP A 542 -16.67 10.58 -13.60
C ASP A 542 -16.96 9.09 -13.91
N GLU A 543 -16.08 8.19 -13.50
CA GLU A 543 -16.17 6.76 -13.81
C GLU A 543 -16.76 5.93 -12.67
N PHE A 544 -17.78 5.16 -13.01
CA PHE A 544 -18.45 4.19 -12.15
C PHE A 544 -18.34 2.79 -12.73
N ALA A 545 -18.28 1.79 -11.88
CA ALA A 545 -18.27 0.39 -12.27
C ALA A 545 -19.32 -0.37 -11.47
N LEU A 546 -20.01 -1.31 -12.12
CA LEU A 546 -21.01 -2.14 -11.46
C LEU A 546 -20.72 -3.61 -11.77
N LEU A 547 -20.65 -4.44 -10.75
CA LEU A 547 -20.49 -5.88 -10.88
C LEU A 547 -21.81 -6.57 -10.52
N LEU A 548 -22.44 -7.20 -11.51
CA LEU A 548 -23.66 -7.97 -11.35
C LEU A 548 -23.34 -9.45 -11.32
N ALA A 549 -23.68 -10.14 -10.22
CA ALA A 549 -23.67 -11.60 -10.17
C ALA A 549 -24.93 -12.13 -10.89
N LEU A 550 -24.75 -12.88 -11.97
CA LEU A 550 -25.83 -13.24 -12.89
C LEU A 550 -26.33 -14.68 -12.70
N PRO A 551 -27.66 -14.89 -12.75
CA PRO A 551 -28.24 -16.16 -13.18
C PRO A 551 -28.46 -16.18 -14.71
N ALA A 552 -27.70 -17.04 -15.40
CA ALA A 552 -27.99 -17.77 -16.64
C ALA A 552 -28.40 -17.12 -18.00
N THR A 553 -28.63 -15.81 -18.20
CA THR A 553 -29.00 -15.31 -19.57
C THR A 553 -28.39 -13.96 -20.01
N ALA A 554 -28.10 -13.84 -21.31
CA ALA A 554 -27.69 -12.59 -21.97
C ALA A 554 -28.76 -11.48 -21.89
N GLU A 555 -30.03 -11.87 -21.84
CA GLU A 555 -31.15 -10.93 -21.70
C GLU A 555 -31.11 -10.18 -20.36
N ALA A 556 -30.67 -10.85 -19.28
CA ALA A 556 -30.47 -10.22 -17.98
C ALA A 556 -29.38 -9.12 -18.04
N VAL A 557 -28.33 -9.34 -18.85
CA VAL A 557 -27.24 -8.37 -19.04
C VAL A 557 -27.78 -7.07 -19.65
N HIS A 558 -28.56 -7.20 -20.73
CA HIS A 558 -29.19 -6.06 -21.41
C HIS A 558 -30.25 -5.37 -20.55
N GLN A 559 -31.03 -6.12 -19.78
CA GLN A 559 -32.03 -5.56 -18.89
C GLN A 559 -31.37 -4.69 -17.81
N PHE A 560 -30.30 -5.18 -17.18
CA PHE A 560 -29.60 -4.43 -16.14
C PHE A 560 -28.92 -3.17 -16.70
N ALA A 561 -28.34 -3.24 -17.91
CA ALA A 561 -27.82 -2.05 -18.60
C ALA A 561 -28.87 -0.94 -18.72
N LYS A 562 -30.10 -1.31 -19.14
CA LYS A 562 -31.22 -0.36 -19.26
C LYS A 562 -31.67 0.17 -17.89
N GLU A 563 -31.63 -0.64 -16.84
CA GLU A 563 -31.97 -0.21 -15.48
C GLU A 563 -30.97 0.84 -14.95
N ILE A 564 -29.66 0.63 -15.19
CA ILE A 564 -28.61 1.61 -14.86
C ILE A 564 -28.88 2.94 -15.55
N LEU A 565 -29.05 2.93 -16.88
CA LEU A 565 -29.29 4.14 -17.67
C LEU A 565 -30.59 4.85 -17.28
N LYS A 566 -31.67 4.10 -17.06
CA LYS A 566 -32.97 4.65 -16.62
C LYS A 566 -32.88 5.33 -15.25
N SER A 567 -31.96 4.89 -14.38
CA SER A 567 -31.73 5.58 -13.11
C SER A 567 -31.12 6.98 -13.33
N LEU A 568 -30.42 7.23 -14.43
CA LEU A 568 -29.84 8.54 -14.75
C LEU A 568 -30.82 9.50 -15.43
N ASP A 569 -31.90 9.00 -16.08
CA ASP A 569 -32.88 9.81 -16.82
C ASP A 569 -33.47 11.00 -16.02
N PRO A 570 -33.87 10.87 -14.74
CA PRO A 570 -34.40 12.00 -13.99
C PRO A 570 -33.33 13.08 -13.75
N SER A 571 -33.62 14.33 -14.16
CA SER A 571 -32.68 15.44 -13.99
C SER A 571 -32.24 15.65 -12.54
N PHE A 572 -30.96 15.94 -12.34
CA PHE A 572 -30.37 16.24 -11.05
C PHE A 572 -30.56 17.73 -10.71
N ARG A 573 -30.99 18.04 -9.50
CA ARG A 573 -31.15 19.43 -9.05
C ARG A 573 -29.86 19.94 -8.40
N LEU A 574 -29.10 20.75 -9.13
CA LEU A 574 -27.89 21.42 -8.63
C LEU A 574 -28.18 22.92 -8.53
N ASP A 575 -28.09 23.49 -7.32
CA ASP A 575 -28.41 24.91 -7.03
C ASP A 575 -29.76 25.41 -7.61
N GLY A 576 -30.75 24.52 -7.71
CA GLY A 576 -32.08 24.81 -8.24
C GLY A 576 -32.25 24.61 -9.74
N LEU A 577 -31.17 24.38 -10.49
CA LEU A 577 -31.20 24.09 -11.93
C LEU A 577 -31.37 22.58 -12.18
N PRO A 578 -32.27 22.16 -13.10
CA PRO A 578 -32.36 20.77 -13.53
C PRO A 578 -31.25 20.47 -14.55
N ILE A 579 -30.37 19.53 -14.23
CA ILE A 579 -29.28 19.07 -15.09
C ILE A 579 -29.57 17.64 -15.57
N GLY A 580 -29.64 17.45 -16.88
CA GLY A 580 -29.67 16.13 -17.49
C GLY A 580 -28.26 15.55 -17.57
N VAL A 581 -28.10 14.27 -17.22
CA VAL A 581 -26.82 13.56 -17.32
C VAL A 581 -27.01 12.38 -18.25
N ARG A 582 -26.10 12.23 -19.21
CA ARG A 582 -25.97 11.04 -20.04
C ARG A 582 -24.71 10.29 -19.65
N ALA A 583 -24.65 9.03 -20.01
CA ALA A 583 -23.48 8.21 -19.74
C ALA A 583 -23.28 7.19 -20.85
N SER A 584 -22.02 6.96 -21.20
CA SER A 584 -21.59 5.90 -22.08
C SER A 584 -21.14 4.70 -21.25
N MET A 585 -21.57 3.49 -21.61
CA MET A 585 -21.32 2.28 -20.84
C MET A 585 -20.72 1.14 -21.67
N GLY A 586 -19.80 0.37 -21.09
CA GLY A 586 -19.21 -0.81 -21.69
C GLY A 586 -19.35 -2.01 -20.79
N ILE A 587 -19.60 -3.17 -21.38
CA ILE A 587 -19.98 -4.38 -20.63
C ILE A 587 -19.04 -5.53 -21.02
N ALA A 588 -18.52 -6.24 -20.01
CA ALA A 588 -17.75 -7.46 -20.17
C ALA A 588 -18.33 -8.57 -19.26
N VAL A 589 -18.34 -9.82 -19.74
CA VAL A 589 -19.04 -10.96 -19.11
C VAL A 589 -18.09 -12.10 -18.74
N LEU A 590 -18.40 -12.76 -17.62
CA LEU A 590 -17.77 -13.97 -17.08
C LEU A 590 -18.79 -15.12 -17.00
N PRO A 591 -18.36 -16.39 -17.11
CA PRO A 591 -17.02 -16.85 -17.48
C PRO A 591 -16.81 -16.85 -19.00
N GLY A 592 -15.61 -16.52 -19.49
CA GLY A 592 -15.36 -16.65 -20.93
C GLY A 592 -14.03 -16.19 -21.51
N GLN A 593 -13.48 -15.02 -21.12
CA GLN A 593 -12.41 -14.39 -21.93
C GLN A 593 -11.20 -13.84 -21.17
N CYS A 594 -11.18 -13.91 -19.84
CA CYS A 594 -10.05 -13.46 -19.04
C CYS A 594 -9.98 -14.18 -17.68
N ASP A 595 -8.77 -14.36 -17.18
CA ASP A 595 -8.47 -15.00 -15.89
C ASP A 595 -8.08 -13.98 -14.80
N ASP A 596 -8.07 -12.69 -15.14
CA ASP A 596 -7.67 -11.60 -14.25
C ASP A 596 -8.63 -10.40 -14.35
N ALA A 597 -8.66 -9.60 -13.27
CA ALA A 597 -9.57 -8.47 -13.14
C ALA A 597 -9.21 -7.27 -14.05
N ASP A 598 -7.92 -7.05 -14.31
CA ASP A 598 -7.44 -5.92 -15.12
C ASP A 598 -7.82 -6.09 -16.60
N THR A 599 -7.75 -7.30 -17.12
CA THR A 599 -8.18 -7.66 -18.47
C THR A 599 -9.69 -7.50 -18.61
N LEU A 600 -10.49 -7.92 -17.61
CA LEU A 600 -11.94 -7.70 -17.62
C LEU A 600 -12.31 -6.22 -17.64
N LEU A 601 -11.64 -5.41 -16.80
CA LEU A 601 -11.78 -3.95 -16.77
C LEU A 601 -11.39 -3.33 -18.13
N SER A 602 -10.30 -3.79 -18.74
CA SER A 602 -9.86 -3.34 -20.07
C SER A 602 -10.92 -3.63 -21.14
N TYR A 603 -11.51 -4.82 -21.15
CA TYR A 603 -12.57 -5.17 -22.10
C TYR A 603 -13.82 -4.32 -21.92
N ALA A 604 -14.23 -4.08 -20.68
CA ALA A 604 -15.35 -3.18 -20.38
C ALA A 604 -15.03 -1.73 -20.84
N ASP A 605 -13.81 -1.23 -20.64
CA ASP A 605 -13.43 0.10 -21.12
C ASP A 605 -13.35 0.21 -22.64
N MET A 606 -12.86 -0.83 -23.33
CA MET A 606 -12.88 -0.88 -24.78
C MET A 606 -14.32 -0.80 -25.32
N ALA A 607 -15.25 -1.56 -24.72
CA ALA A 607 -16.66 -1.50 -25.06
C ALA A 607 -17.27 -0.12 -24.80
N ARG A 608 -16.92 0.50 -23.68
CA ARG A 608 -17.42 1.82 -23.27
C ARG A 608 -16.96 2.91 -24.24
N ARG A 609 -15.69 2.89 -24.65
CA ARG A 609 -15.14 3.83 -25.64
C ARG A 609 -15.83 3.67 -26.99
N ALA A 610 -16.00 2.43 -27.45
CA ALA A 610 -16.72 2.14 -28.69
C ALA A 610 -18.19 2.61 -28.62
N ALA A 611 -18.86 2.47 -27.46
CA ALA A 611 -20.21 2.98 -27.26
C ALA A 611 -20.26 4.51 -27.44
N ARG A 612 -19.32 5.22 -26.82
CA ARG A 612 -19.20 6.68 -26.94
C ARG A 612 -18.91 7.14 -28.37
N GLU A 613 -18.04 6.45 -29.09
CA GLU A 613 -17.67 6.81 -30.48
C GLU A 613 -18.80 6.53 -31.48
N THR A 614 -19.54 5.43 -31.29
CA THR A 614 -20.67 5.06 -32.14
C THR A 614 -21.98 5.78 -31.78
N GLY A 615 -22.00 6.49 -30.66
CA GLY A 615 -23.20 7.15 -30.13
C GLY A 615 -24.23 6.18 -29.54
N ASN A 616 -23.83 4.94 -29.26
CA ASN A 616 -24.66 3.96 -28.55
C ASN A 616 -24.57 4.20 -27.04
N ASP A 617 -25.67 4.02 -26.32
CA ASP A 617 -25.67 4.17 -24.85
C ASP A 617 -24.80 3.12 -24.16
N TYR A 618 -24.73 1.91 -24.72
CA TYR A 618 -23.83 0.85 -24.25
C TYR A 618 -23.45 -0.16 -25.33
N LEU A 619 -22.31 -0.85 -25.13
CA LEU A 619 -21.88 -2.00 -25.95
C LEU A 619 -21.37 -3.15 -25.07
N ILE A 620 -21.42 -4.37 -25.61
CA ILE A 620 -20.95 -5.60 -24.94
C ILE A 620 -19.75 -6.17 -25.71
N TYR A 621 -18.66 -6.44 -25.00
CA TYR A 621 -17.49 -7.14 -25.53
C TYR A 621 -17.74 -8.66 -25.61
N PRO A 622 -17.33 -9.38 -26.68
CA PRO A 622 -16.60 -8.92 -27.87
C PRO A 622 -17.51 -8.58 -29.07
N GLU A 623 -18.82 -8.88 -29.03
CA GLU A 623 -19.69 -8.88 -30.21
C GLU A 623 -19.75 -7.54 -30.98
N HIS A 624 -19.34 -6.43 -30.35
CA HIS A 624 -19.45 -5.09 -30.92
C HIS A 624 -18.18 -4.23 -30.76
N VAL A 625 -17.04 -4.84 -30.40
CA VAL A 625 -15.81 -4.11 -30.07
C VAL A 625 -14.64 -4.73 -30.84
N GLU A 626 -14.23 -4.08 -31.92
CA GLU A 626 -12.91 -4.40 -32.50
C GLU A 626 -11.82 -3.99 -31.50
N PRO A 627 -10.84 -4.86 -31.22
CA PRO A 627 -9.94 -4.69 -30.09
C PRO A 627 -8.93 -3.56 -30.31
N TYR A 628 -9.19 -2.39 -29.74
CA TYR A 628 -8.23 -1.30 -29.60
C TYR A 628 -7.17 -1.60 -28.53
N SER A 629 -6.08 -2.23 -28.94
CA SER A 629 -4.98 -2.73 -28.09
C SER A 629 -3.76 -1.79 -28.07
N SER A 630 -2.70 -2.20 -27.35
CA SER A 630 -1.32 -1.70 -27.45
C SER A 630 -0.81 -1.45 -28.88
N ASP A 631 -1.45 -2.04 -29.89
CA ASP A 631 -1.27 -1.76 -31.30
C ASP A 631 -1.31 -0.27 -31.66
N HIS A 632 -2.07 0.58 -30.96
CA HIS A 632 -2.13 2.01 -31.28
C HIS A 632 -0.84 2.78 -30.99
N LEU A 633 -0.14 2.44 -29.91
CA LEU A 633 1.15 3.06 -29.59
C LEU A 633 2.22 2.60 -30.58
N VAL A 634 2.18 1.32 -30.95
CA VAL A 634 3.03 0.75 -32.00
C VAL A 634 2.74 1.42 -33.35
N LEU A 635 1.46 1.55 -33.71
CA LEU A 635 1.03 2.15 -34.96
C LEU A 635 1.40 3.64 -35.04
N LEU A 636 1.35 4.37 -33.92
CA LEU A 636 1.83 5.76 -33.87
C LEU A 636 3.34 5.87 -34.07
N ALA A 637 4.13 4.95 -33.51
CA ALA A 637 5.57 4.88 -33.75
C ALA A 637 5.87 4.51 -35.23
N GLU A 638 5.17 3.52 -35.76
CA GLU A 638 5.27 3.09 -37.17
C GLU A 638 4.84 4.20 -38.14
N LEU A 639 3.85 5.04 -37.79
CA LEU A 639 3.41 6.18 -38.63
C LEU A 639 4.50 7.26 -38.71
N ARG A 640 5.18 7.56 -37.60
CA ARG A 640 6.32 8.49 -37.60
C ARG A 640 7.48 7.97 -38.45
N GLU A 641 7.79 6.68 -38.33
CA GLU A 641 8.81 6.03 -39.16
C GLU A 641 8.40 6.04 -40.64
N ALA A 642 7.12 5.82 -40.96
CA ALA A 642 6.61 5.86 -42.32
C ALA A 642 6.68 7.25 -42.97
N LEU A 643 6.51 8.31 -42.17
CA LEU A 643 6.73 9.70 -42.58
C LEU A 643 8.20 9.98 -42.88
N GLU A 644 9.12 9.54 -42.02
CA GLU A 644 10.57 9.73 -42.20
C GLU A 644 11.14 8.93 -43.38
N ARG A 645 10.60 7.74 -43.64
CA ARG A 645 11.07 6.83 -44.69
C ARG A 645 10.32 6.94 -46.02
N ASP A 646 9.44 7.92 -46.17
CA ASP A 646 8.66 8.19 -47.38
C ASP A 646 7.88 6.96 -47.90
N ILE A 647 7.31 6.19 -46.96
CA ILE A 647 6.53 4.97 -47.23
C ILE A 647 5.10 5.32 -47.64
N LEU A 648 4.58 6.44 -47.13
CA LEU A 648 3.24 6.93 -47.44
C LEU A 648 3.07 7.19 -48.95
N ARG A 649 1.83 7.09 -49.42
CA ARG A 649 1.47 7.30 -50.82
C ARG A 649 0.23 8.17 -50.94
N LEU A 650 0.15 8.97 -51.98
CA LEU A 650 -1.08 9.68 -52.35
C LEU A 650 -1.78 8.94 -53.48
N HIS A 651 -3.08 8.69 -53.28
CA HIS A 651 -4.00 8.38 -54.36
C HIS A 651 -4.84 9.62 -54.66
N PHE A 652 -5.33 9.71 -55.88
CA PHE A 652 -6.04 10.87 -56.39
C PHE A 652 -7.40 10.44 -56.91
N GLN A 653 -8.46 11.06 -56.42
CA GLN A 653 -9.81 10.79 -56.89
C GLN A 653 -10.29 11.94 -57.80
N PRO A 654 -10.71 11.65 -59.04
CA PRO A 654 -11.16 12.69 -59.97
C PRO A 654 -12.50 13.30 -59.56
N LYS A 655 -12.58 14.62 -59.70
CA LYS A 655 -13.81 15.44 -59.59
C LYS A 655 -14.28 15.80 -60.99
N LEU A 656 -15.53 15.51 -61.32
CA LEU A 656 -16.12 15.79 -62.64
C LEU A 656 -17.13 16.91 -62.57
N SER A 657 -17.06 17.85 -63.53
CA SER A 657 -18.10 18.86 -63.67
C SER A 657 -19.29 18.33 -64.45
N PHE A 658 -20.50 18.61 -63.95
CA PHE A 658 -21.74 18.34 -64.69
C PHE A 658 -21.92 19.27 -65.90
N GLN A 659 -21.31 20.45 -65.90
CA GLN A 659 -21.46 21.44 -66.98
C GLN A 659 -20.60 21.08 -68.19
N THR A 660 -19.34 20.71 -67.97
CA THR A 660 -18.40 20.41 -69.06
C THR A 660 -18.31 18.92 -69.39
N GLY A 661 -18.67 18.04 -68.45
CA GLY A 661 -18.41 16.60 -68.57
C GLY A 661 -16.92 16.25 -68.46
N GLU A 662 -16.08 17.19 -68.06
CA GLU A 662 -14.63 17.04 -67.97
C GLU A 662 -14.17 16.96 -66.50
N THR A 663 -12.98 16.40 -66.29
CA THR A 663 -12.31 16.39 -64.98
C THR A 663 -11.80 17.79 -64.65
N VAL A 664 -12.33 18.38 -63.57
CA VAL A 664 -12.00 19.74 -63.13
C VAL A 664 -10.92 19.78 -62.06
N GLY A 665 -10.67 18.66 -61.39
CA GLY A 665 -9.64 18.56 -60.37
C GLY A 665 -9.59 17.16 -59.78
N VAL A 666 -8.71 16.98 -58.80
CA VAL A 666 -8.57 15.73 -58.06
C VAL A 666 -8.48 15.99 -56.56
N GLU A 667 -9.03 15.08 -55.76
CA GLU A 667 -8.79 15.07 -54.32
C GLU A 667 -7.60 14.16 -54.00
N ALA A 668 -6.61 14.71 -53.28
CA ALA A 668 -5.46 13.98 -52.79
C ALA A 668 -5.83 13.22 -51.50
N LEU A 669 -5.80 11.90 -51.58
CA LEU A 669 -6.20 11.00 -50.53
C LEU A 669 -5.00 10.18 -50.05
N LEU A 670 -4.62 10.40 -48.80
CA LEU A 670 -3.49 9.72 -48.19
C LEU A 670 -3.73 8.22 -48.07
N ARG A 671 -2.69 7.42 -48.35
CA ARG A 671 -2.70 5.96 -48.22
C ARG A 671 -1.45 5.49 -47.52
N TRP A 672 -1.62 4.50 -46.64
CA TRP A 672 -0.51 3.92 -45.91
C TRP A 672 -0.33 2.43 -46.26
N PRO A 673 0.60 2.11 -47.19
CA PRO A 673 0.98 0.73 -47.44
C PRO A 673 1.95 0.27 -46.34
N HIS A 674 1.43 -0.47 -45.36
CA HIS A 674 2.24 -0.98 -44.26
C HIS A 674 2.96 -2.28 -44.63
N PRO A 675 4.29 -2.43 -44.37
CA PRO A 675 5.06 -3.60 -44.77
C PRO A 675 4.50 -4.93 -44.25
N ASN A 676 4.02 -4.93 -43.00
CA ASN A 676 3.56 -6.13 -42.31
C ASN A 676 2.04 -6.25 -42.21
N ARG A 677 1.32 -5.13 -42.30
CA ARG A 677 -0.14 -5.05 -42.06
C ARG A 677 -0.95 -4.83 -43.34
N GLY A 678 -0.28 -4.70 -44.49
CA GLY A 678 -0.95 -4.36 -45.75
C GLY A 678 -1.45 -2.92 -45.78
N TRP A 679 -2.54 -2.64 -46.49
CA TRP A 679 -3.08 -1.29 -46.59
C TRP A 679 -3.84 -0.91 -45.32
N ILE A 680 -3.40 0.17 -44.66
CA ILE A 680 -4.08 0.72 -43.50
C ILE A 680 -4.99 1.88 -43.95
N ALA A 681 -6.26 1.83 -43.55
CA ALA A 681 -7.27 2.81 -43.92
C ALA A 681 -7.03 4.16 -43.20
N PRO A 682 -7.24 5.31 -43.89
CA PRO A 682 -7.12 6.64 -43.29
C PRO A 682 -7.90 6.82 -41.99
N ASP A 683 -9.10 6.27 -41.91
CA ASP A 683 -9.99 6.37 -40.73
C ASP A 683 -9.39 5.73 -39.48
N VAL A 684 -8.41 4.82 -39.63
CA VAL A 684 -7.72 4.17 -38.52
C VAL A 684 -6.59 5.05 -37.98
N PHE A 685 -5.77 5.65 -38.84
CA PHE A 685 -4.53 6.31 -38.40
C PHE A 685 -4.61 7.84 -38.35
N ILE A 686 -5.50 8.51 -39.10
CA ILE A 686 -5.67 9.97 -39.04
C ILE A 686 -6.13 10.42 -37.65
N PRO A 687 -7.17 9.81 -37.02
CA PRO A 687 -7.59 10.22 -35.68
C PRO A 687 -6.49 10.02 -34.62
N LEU A 688 -5.64 9.00 -34.80
CA LEU A 688 -4.49 8.76 -33.94
C LEU A 688 -3.43 9.86 -34.10
N ALA A 689 -3.13 10.23 -35.35
CA ALA A 689 -2.18 11.31 -35.66
C ALA A 689 -2.64 12.66 -35.07
N GLU A 690 -3.94 12.96 -35.11
CA GLU A 690 -4.52 14.17 -34.51
C GLU A 690 -4.36 14.21 -32.99
N LYS A 691 -4.72 13.11 -32.31
CA LYS A 691 -4.59 12.96 -30.85
C LYS A 691 -3.13 13.05 -30.41
N ALA A 692 -2.20 12.45 -31.15
CA ALA A 692 -0.78 12.44 -30.85
C ALA A 692 -0.01 13.70 -31.28
N GLY A 693 -0.68 14.66 -31.92
CA GLY A 693 -0.05 15.89 -32.42
C GLY A 693 0.87 15.69 -33.63
N VAL A 694 0.80 14.55 -34.31
CA VAL A 694 1.59 14.22 -35.51
C VAL A 694 0.89 14.67 -36.80
N VAL A 695 -0.40 15.03 -36.73
CA VAL A 695 -1.20 15.47 -37.88
C VAL A 695 -0.54 16.63 -38.64
N HIS A 696 0.14 17.54 -37.94
CA HIS A 696 0.81 18.66 -38.60
C HIS A 696 1.86 18.17 -39.61
N SER A 697 2.82 17.35 -39.16
CA SER A 697 3.85 16.77 -40.03
C SER A 697 3.26 15.95 -41.18
N LEU A 698 2.12 15.30 -40.94
CA LEU A 698 1.38 14.56 -41.97
C LEU A 698 0.80 15.51 -43.03
N THR A 699 0.12 16.58 -42.61
CA THR A 699 -0.43 17.62 -43.50
C THR A 699 0.68 18.26 -44.35
N LEU A 700 1.84 18.57 -43.75
CA LEU A 700 3.00 19.12 -44.48
C LEU A 700 3.50 18.17 -45.57
N TRP A 701 3.60 16.87 -45.25
CA TRP A 701 4.03 15.85 -46.20
C TRP A 701 3.01 15.68 -47.34
N VAL A 702 1.71 15.68 -47.04
CA VAL A 702 0.63 15.58 -48.03
C VAL A 702 0.65 16.78 -48.97
N LEU A 703 0.72 18.01 -48.44
CA LEU A 703 0.76 19.24 -49.24
C LEU A 703 1.95 19.25 -50.20
N THR A 704 3.14 18.92 -49.68
CA THR A 704 4.37 18.87 -50.48
C THR A 704 4.26 17.85 -51.61
N SER A 705 3.83 16.63 -51.28
CA SER A 705 3.70 15.53 -52.26
C SER A 705 2.61 15.82 -53.29
N ALA A 706 1.49 16.40 -52.88
CA ALA A 706 0.38 16.75 -53.75
C ALA A 706 0.77 17.85 -54.75
N LEU A 707 1.45 18.90 -54.30
CA LEU A 707 1.90 19.99 -55.17
C LEU A 707 3.03 19.55 -56.11
N GLN A 708 4.00 18.77 -55.64
CA GLN A 708 5.01 18.14 -56.50
C GLN A 708 4.36 17.31 -57.61
N GLN A 709 3.37 16.48 -57.25
CA GLN A 709 2.67 15.66 -58.23
C GLN A 709 1.86 16.51 -59.22
N SER A 710 1.25 17.60 -58.76
CA SER A 710 0.53 18.56 -59.59
C SER A 710 1.44 19.30 -60.58
N GLN A 711 2.67 19.64 -60.16
CA GLN A 711 3.67 20.23 -61.06
C GLN A 711 4.09 19.22 -62.14
N LEU A 712 4.33 17.96 -61.78
CA LEU A 712 4.64 16.90 -62.75
C LEU A 712 3.54 16.72 -63.80
N TRP A 713 2.26 16.86 -63.41
CA TRP A 713 1.16 16.81 -64.36
C TRP A 713 1.14 18.04 -65.27
N ARG A 714 1.42 19.22 -64.74
CA ARG A 714 1.54 20.46 -65.53
C ARG A 714 2.64 20.39 -66.56
N ASP A 715 3.81 19.89 -66.19
CA ASP A 715 4.94 19.69 -67.10
C ASP A 715 4.58 18.68 -68.22
N ALA A 716 3.66 17.76 -67.93
CA ALA A 716 3.07 16.83 -68.91
C ALA A 716 1.87 17.40 -69.69
N GLY A 717 1.55 18.69 -69.55
CA GLY A 717 0.45 19.38 -70.24
C GLY A 717 -0.94 19.19 -69.62
N LEU A 718 -1.02 18.65 -68.40
CA LEU A 718 -2.27 18.43 -67.67
C LEU A 718 -2.41 19.44 -66.53
N HIS A 719 -3.32 20.39 -66.72
CA HIS A 719 -3.62 21.43 -65.73
C HIS A 719 -4.76 20.98 -64.81
N LEU A 720 -4.45 20.21 -63.78
CA LEU A 720 -5.42 19.72 -62.80
C LEU A 720 -5.25 20.44 -61.46
N GLY A 721 -6.35 20.97 -60.93
CA GLY A 721 -6.43 21.43 -59.54
C GLY A 721 -6.34 20.23 -58.58
N VAL A 722 -5.71 20.43 -57.43
CA VAL A 722 -5.55 19.40 -56.39
C VAL A 722 -6.16 19.91 -55.08
N ALA A 723 -7.10 19.15 -54.55
CA ALA A 723 -7.71 19.39 -53.27
C ALA A 723 -7.03 18.57 -52.17
N VAL A 724 -6.72 19.20 -51.04
CA VAL A 724 -6.02 18.57 -49.90
C VAL A 724 -6.83 18.83 -48.62
N ASN A 725 -7.12 17.77 -47.88
CA ASN A 725 -7.76 17.86 -46.56
C ASN A 725 -6.79 18.44 -45.52
N VAL A 726 -7.27 19.42 -44.75
CA VAL A 726 -6.49 20.10 -43.70
C VAL A 726 -7.20 19.97 -42.35
N SER A 727 -6.42 19.72 -41.29
CA SER A 727 -6.96 19.61 -39.94
C SER A 727 -7.31 20.98 -39.35
N ALA A 728 -8.27 21.01 -38.43
CA ALA A 728 -8.63 22.23 -37.70
C ALA A 728 -7.44 22.84 -36.94
N ARG A 729 -6.52 21.99 -36.46
CA ARG A 729 -5.35 22.41 -35.69
C ARG A 729 -4.31 23.11 -36.56
N ASP A 730 -4.12 22.64 -37.81
CA ASP A 730 -3.21 23.28 -38.77
C ASP A 730 -3.71 24.66 -39.16
N LEU A 731 -5.02 24.82 -39.36
CA LEU A 731 -5.62 26.12 -39.69
C LEU A 731 -5.49 27.16 -38.57
N GLN A 732 -5.43 26.70 -37.32
CA GLN A 732 -5.22 27.55 -36.15
C GLN A 732 -3.76 27.94 -35.93
N ASP A 733 -2.81 27.31 -36.64
CA ASP A 733 -1.39 27.63 -36.56
C ASP A 733 -1.07 28.91 -37.38
N PRO A 734 -0.57 29.99 -36.74
CA PRO A 734 -0.23 31.23 -37.43
C PRO A 734 0.82 31.09 -38.54
N THR A 735 1.65 30.05 -38.48
CA THR A 735 2.75 29.78 -39.42
C THR A 735 2.32 28.96 -40.63
N PHE A 736 1.12 28.37 -40.62
CA PHE A 736 0.65 27.49 -41.68
C PHE A 736 0.55 28.16 -43.06
N PRO A 737 0.05 29.41 -43.21
CA PRO A 737 0.08 30.10 -44.51
C PRO A 737 1.49 30.33 -45.06
N ASP A 738 2.47 30.65 -44.19
CA ASP A 738 3.87 30.84 -44.59
C ASP A 738 4.46 29.53 -45.14
N PHE A 739 4.09 28.40 -44.54
CA PHE A 739 4.48 27.08 -45.03
C PHE A 739 3.91 26.78 -46.42
N ILE A 740 2.61 27.03 -46.65
CA ILE A 740 2.01 26.84 -47.98
C ILE A 740 2.75 27.67 -49.03
N GLU A 741 3.11 28.91 -48.68
CA GLU A 741 3.86 29.79 -49.59
C GLU A 741 5.22 29.18 -49.95
N GLN A 742 5.93 28.67 -48.95
CA GLN A 742 7.22 28.02 -49.13
C GLN A 742 7.11 26.75 -49.99
N VAL A 743 6.07 25.93 -49.81
CA VAL A 743 5.86 24.72 -50.62
C VAL A 743 5.51 25.08 -52.07
N CYS A 744 4.60 26.02 -52.30
CA CYS A 744 4.27 26.49 -53.65
C CYS A 744 5.52 27.03 -54.37
N ARG A 745 6.33 27.85 -53.69
CA ARG A 745 7.60 28.38 -54.23
C ARG A 745 8.62 27.28 -54.54
N SER A 746 8.82 26.33 -53.63
CA SER A 746 9.82 25.27 -53.79
C SER A 746 9.44 24.24 -54.85
N THR A 747 8.14 24.00 -55.06
CA THR A 747 7.64 23.08 -56.09
C THR A 747 7.43 23.76 -57.45
N GLY A 748 7.46 25.09 -57.52
CA GLY A 748 7.18 25.85 -58.75
C GLY A 748 5.70 25.89 -59.14
N THR A 749 4.82 25.51 -58.20
CA THR A 749 3.40 25.29 -58.46
C THR A 749 2.59 26.58 -58.24
N PRO A 750 1.83 27.08 -59.23
CA PRO A 750 0.87 28.16 -59.03
C PRO A 750 -0.11 27.88 -57.88
N ALA A 751 -0.22 28.81 -56.93
CA ALA A 751 -1.03 28.65 -55.74
C ALA A 751 -2.54 28.43 -56.03
N ASN A 752 -3.04 29.02 -57.12
CA ASN A 752 -4.43 28.89 -57.61
C ASN A 752 -4.86 27.47 -58.03
N THR A 753 -3.98 26.48 -57.90
CA THR A 753 -4.29 25.08 -58.17
C THR A 753 -4.45 24.24 -56.92
N LEU A 754 -4.17 24.81 -55.75
CA LEU A 754 -4.40 24.17 -54.47
C LEU A 754 -5.76 24.60 -53.93
N THR A 755 -6.60 23.62 -53.60
CA THR A 755 -7.84 23.82 -52.85
C THR A 755 -7.66 23.18 -51.48
N LEU A 756 -7.91 23.92 -50.41
CA LEU A 756 -7.87 23.35 -49.06
C LEU A 756 -9.29 22.90 -48.67
N GLU A 757 -9.42 21.65 -48.25
CA GLU A 757 -10.68 21.10 -47.78
C GLU A 757 -10.72 21.09 -46.25
N LEU A 758 -11.78 21.65 -45.70
CA LEU A 758 -11.98 21.87 -44.27
C LEU A 758 -13.33 21.31 -43.85
N THR A 759 -13.38 20.71 -42.67
CA THR A 759 -14.66 20.30 -42.07
C THR A 759 -15.39 21.51 -41.48
N GLU A 760 -16.72 21.45 -41.38
CA GLU A 760 -17.54 22.50 -40.75
C GLU A 760 -17.07 22.82 -39.32
N ARG A 761 -16.68 21.79 -38.56
CA ARG A 761 -16.14 21.96 -37.20
C ARG A 761 -14.81 22.70 -37.19
N ALA A 762 -13.96 22.50 -38.21
CA ALA A 762 -12.69 23.23 -38.33
C ALA A 762 -12.92 24.74 -38.54
N LEU A 763 -13.97 25.09 -39.28
CA LEU A 763 -14.37 26.50 -39.48
C LEU A 763 -14.89 27.14 -38.17
N MET A 764 -15.54 26.37 -37.29
CA MET A 764 -16.15 26.90 -36.05
C MET A 764 -15.26 26.92 -34.81
N ALA A 765 -14.07 26.30 -34.84
CA ALA A 765 -13.27 26.04 -33.64
C ALA A 765 -12.58 27.28 -33.01
N ASP A 766 -12.24 28.33 -33.80
CA ASP A 766 -11.76 29.65 -33.34
C ASP A 766 -11.82 30.65 -34.52
N THR A 767 -12.94 31.37 -34.66
CA THR A 767 -13.23 32.20 -35.85
C THR A 767 -12.19 33.29 -36.11
N ALA A 768 -11.62 33.91 -35.07
CA ALA A 768 -10.66 35.01 -35.23
C ALA A 768 -9.32 34.56 -35.83
N LYS A 769 -8.82 33.39 -35.43
CA LYS A 769 -7.58 32.83 -35.99
C LYS A 769 -7.80 32.29 -37.40
N THR A 770 -8.94 31.62 -37.63
CA THR A 770 -9.36 31.16 -38.94
C THR A 770 -9.49 32.32 -39.93
N ASP A 771 -10.11 33.43 -39.54
CA ASP A 771 -10.23 34.64 -40.37
C ASP A 771 -8.86 35.22 -40.74
N THR A 772 -7.91 35.22 -39.79
CA THR A 772 -6.54 35.70 -40.03
C THR A 772 -5.80 34.80 -41.02
N ALA A 773 -5.91 33.47 -40.87
CA ALA A 773 -5.32 32.51 -41.78
C ALA A 773 -5.90 32.65 -43.20
N PHE A 774 -7.23 32.79 -43.32
CA PHE A 774 -7.91 32.98 -44.61
C PHE A 774 -7.49 34.27 -45.32
N GLN A 775 -7.39 35.40 -44.61
CA GLN A 775 -6.90 36.65 -45.21
C GLN A 775 -5.47 36.55 -45.73
N ARG A 776 -4.63 35.70 -45.14
CA ARG A 776 -3.25 35.47 -45.63
C ARG A 776 -3.23 34.52 -46.82
N LEU A 777 -4.04 33.47 -46.82
CA LEU A 777 -4.15 32.52 -47.93
C LEU A 777 -4.75 33.15 -49.19
N ASP A 778 -5.78 33.99 -49.04
CA ASP A 778 -6.42 34.72 -50.13
C ASP A 778 -5.42 35.65 -50.86
N LYS A 779 -4.52 36.31 -50.11
CA LYS A 779 -3.43 37.12 -50.70
C LYS A 779 -2.43 36.32 -51.54
N MET A 780 -2.41 35.01 -51.38
CA MET A 780 -1.52 34.10 -52.10
C MET A 780 -2.22 33.40 -53.26
N ASP A 781 -3.46 33.78 -53.61
CA ASP A 781 -4.34 33.07 -54.55
C ASP A 781 -4.57 31.59 -54.15
N VAL A 782 -4.37 31.22 -52.88
CA VAL A 782 -4.76 29.92 -52.34
C VAL A 782 -6.20 30.04 -51.85
N GLN A 783 -7.10 29.29 -52.46
CA GLN A 783 -8.54 29.38 -52.24
C GLN A 783 -8.97 28.49 -51.04
N PRO A 784 -9.28 29.05 -49.86
CA PRO A 784 -9.55 28.26 -48.67
C PRO A 784 -11.02 27.86 -48.53
N VAL A 785 -11.95 28.58 -49.18
CA VAL A 785 -13.40 28.32 -49.13
C VAL A 785 -14.05 28.78 -50.44
N ASP A 786 -13.96 27.97 -51.50
CA ASP A 786 -14.64 28.22 -52.80
C ASP A 786 -15.59 27.09 -53.22
N GLU A 787 -15.52 25.96 -52.49
CA GLU A 787 -16.30 24.76 -52.76
C GLU A 787 -17.04 24.31 -51.48
N ILE A 788 -18.32 23.97 -51.60
CA ILE A 788 -19.09 23.27 -50.58
C ILE A 788 -19.25 21.81 -51.01
N LYS A 789 -18.74 20.89 -50.20
CA LYS A 789 -18.90 19.46 -50.43
C LYS A 789 -20.15 18.93 -49.73
N ILE A 790 -21.01 18.24 -50.47
CA ILE A 790 -22.16 17.54 -49.93
C ILE A 790 -21.70 16.16 -49.46
N ASP A 791 -21.84 15.90 -48.15
CA ASP A 791 -21.43 14.64 -47.55
C ASP A 791 -22.13 13.42 -48.16
N LYS A 792 -21.38 12.32 -48.28
CA LYS A 792 -21.85 11.05 -48.84
C LYS A 792 -23.14 10.53 -48.18
N SER A 793 -23.34 10.77 -46.88
CA SER A 793 -24.52 10.30 -46.15
C SER A 793 -25.82 10.83 -46.75
N PHE A 794 -25.85 12.10 -47.17
CA PHE A 794 -27.01 12.70 -47.83
C PHE A 794 -27.13 12.30 -49.29
N VAL A 795 -25.99 12.15 -50.00
CA VAL A 795 -25.97 11.73 -51.42
C VAL A 795 -26.44 10.28 -51.58
N SER A 796 -26.07 9.40 -50.65
CA SER A 796 -26.49 7.98 -50.66
C SER A 796 -28.00 7.83 -50.44
N GLY A 797 -28.60 8.71 -49.63
CA GLY A 797 -30.04 8.73 -49.36
C GLY A 797 -30.87 9.44 -50.43
N LEU A 798 -30.25 10.08 -51.42
CA LEU A 798 -30.89 11.00 -52.37
C LEU A 798 -32.11 10.42 -53.10
N LEU A 799 -32.07 9.13 -53.45
CA LEU A 799 -33.13 8.45 -54.19
C LEU A 799 -34.17 7.75 -53.30
N THR A 800 -33.89 7.59 -52.02
CA THR A 800 -34.68 6.72 -51.11
C THR A 800 -35.31 7.48 -49.94
N ASP A 801 -34.73 8.60 -49.53
CA ASP A 801 -35.19 9.41 -48.40
C ASP A 801 -35.52 10.84 -48.87
N PRO A 802 -36.80 11.25 -48.80
CA PRO A 802 -37.23 12.61 -49.15
C PRO A 802 -36.54 13.71 -48.32
N ARG A 803 -36.09 13.41 -47.09
CA ARG A 803 -35.35 14.38 -46.27
C ARG A 803 -33.94 14.60 -46.82
N SER A 804 -33.23 13.53 -47.16
CA SER A 804 -31.93 13.60 -47.81
C SER A 804 -32.00 14.38 -49.12
N GLU A 805 -33.02 14.16 -49.96
CA GLU A 805 -33.23 14.95 -51.19
C GLU A 805 -33.43 16.45 -50.89
N ALA A 806 -34.26 16.79 -49.90
CA ALA A 806 -34.52 18.18 -49.52
C ALA A 806 -33.25 18.89 -49.01
N ILE A 807 -32.40 18.17 -48.26
CA ILE A 807 -31.11 18.68 -47.76
C ILE A 807 -30.15 18.92 -48.93
N VAL A 808 -29.97 17.93 -49.81
CA VAL A 808 -29.09 18.05 -51.00
C VAL A 808 -29.50 19.25 -51.85
N ARG A 809 -30.80 19.40 -52.13
CA ARG A 809 -31.34 20.54 -52.88
C ARG A 809 -31.05 21.88 -52.20
N SER A 810 -31.27 21.94 -50.89
CA SER A 810 -31.05 23.15 -50.10
C SER A 810 -29.56 23.55 -50.06
N ILE A 811 -28.64 22.59 -49.99
CA ILE A 811 -27.19 22.86 -50.05
C ILE A 811 -26.79 23.38 -51.44
N ILE A 812 -27.32 22.79 -52.52
CA ILE A 812 -27.09 23.27 -53.89
C ILE A 812 -27.58 24.71 -54.06
N ASP A 813 -28.79 25.01 -53.60
CA ASP A 813 -29.36 26.35 -53.70
C ASP A 813 -28.60 27.37 -52.82
N LEU A 814 -28.18 26.96 -51.63
CA LEU A 814 -27.37 27.78 -50.73
C LEU A 814 -26.00 28.12 -51.34
N GLY A 815 -25.28 27.11 -51.84
CA GLY A 815 -23.98 27.31 -52.47
C GLY A 815 -24.08 28.25 -53.67
N ARG A 816 -25.08 28.05 -54.55
CA ARG A 816 -25.33 28.93 -55.69
C ARG A 816 -25.61 30.39 -55.26
N ASN A 817 -26.42 30.59 -54.23
CA ASN A 817 -26.77 31.94 -53.74
C ASN A 817 -25.58 32.66 -53.10
N LEU A 818 -24.64 31.92 -52.51
CA LEU A 818 -23.43 32.45 -51.89
C LEU A 818 -22.24 32.53 -52.86
N GLY A 819 -22.40 32.05 -54.10
CA GLY A 819 -21.34 32.04 -55.11
C GLY A 819 -20.32 30.90 -54.98
N PHE A 820 -20.59 29.90 -54.14
CA PHE A 820 -19.75 28.71 -53.97
C PHE A 820 -20.08 27.64 -55.01
N ARG A 821 -19.05 26.91 -55.47
CA ARG A 821 -19.24 25.70 -56.27
C ARG A 821 -19.68 24.55 -55.35
N VAL A 822 -20.68 23.78 -55.75
CA VAL A 822 -21.18 22.65 -54.95
C VAL A 822 -20.72 21.32 -55.55
N VAL A 823 -20.02 20.53 -54.75
CA VAL A 823 -19.47 19.23 -55.15
C VAL A 823 -20.16 18.11 -54.36
N ALA A 824 -20.82 17.18 -55.04
CA ALA A 824 -21.43 16.04 -54.37
C ALA A 824 -20.43 14.89 -54.18
N GLU A 825 -20.24 14.42 -52.95
CA GLU A 825 -19.36 13.29 -52.64
C GLU A 825 -20.11 11.94 -52.59
N GLY A 826 -19.38 10.86 -52.84
CA GLY A 826 -19.89 9.51 -52.64
C GLY A 826 -20.94 9.08 -53.68
N VAL A 827 -20.87 9.58 -54.91
CA VAL A 827 -21.72 9.11 -56.01
C VAL A 827 -21.32 7.69 -56.42
N GLU A 828 -22.14 6.69 -56.05
CA GLU A 828 -21.83 5.27 -56.28
C GLU A 828 -22.52 4.66 -57.50
N ASP A 829 -23.59 5.28 -58.00
CA ASP A 829 -24.36 4.75 -59.12
C ASP A 829 -24.83 5.83 -60.12
N ARG A 830 -25.26 5.35 -61.29
CA ARG A 830 -25.71 6.19 -62.40
C ARG A 830 -26.98 6.99 -62.10
N ARG A 831 -27.92 6.43 -61.33
CA ARG A 831 -29.19 7.10 -61.03
C ARG A 831 -28.96 8.28 -60.09
N THR A 832 -28.08 8.12 -59.11
CA THR A 832 -27.65 9.20 -58.21
C THR A 832 -26.96 10.31 -59.00
N TRP A 833 -26.08 9.97 -59.94
CA TRP A 833 -25.46 10.91 -60.89
C TRP A 833 -26.50 11.70 -61.70
N GLU A 834 -27.48 11.01 -62.31
CA GLU A 834 -28.53 11.64 -63.11
C GLU A 834 -29.43 12.57 -62.28
N CYS A 835 -29.73 12.21 -61.04
CA CYS A 835 -30.49 13.05 -60.11
C CYS A 835 -29.73 14.33 -59.76
N LEU A 836 -28.44 14.23 -59.39
CA LEU A 836 -27.60 15.39 -59.09
C LEU A 836 -27.45 16.33 -60.31
N ALA A 837 -27.37 15.78 -61.52
CA ALA A 837 -27.37 16.57 -62.75
C ALA A 837 -28.69 17.33 -62.94
N GLN A 838 -29.85 16.71 -62.65
CA GLN A 838 -31.16 17.36 -62.70
C GLN A 838 -31.31 18.47 -61.64
N LEU A 839 -30.73 18.26 -60.46
CA LEU A 839 -30.65 19.27 -59.41
C LEU A 839 -29.66 20.40 -59.73
N LYS A 840 -28.94 20.31 -60.85
CA LYS A 840 -27.94 21.29 -61.30
C LYS A 840 -26.82 21.50 -60.28
N CYS A 841 -26.32 20.41 -59.71
CA CYS A 841 -25.07 20.39 -58.95
C CYS A 841 -23.89 20.74 -59.88
N ASP A 842 -22.81 21.37 -59.38
CA ASP A 842 -21.73 21.85 -60.23
C ASP A 842 -20.73 20.74 -60.60
N ALA A 843 -20.38 19.91 -59.62
CA ALA A 843 -19.48 18.78 -59.80
C ALA A 843 -19.83 17.60 -58.87
N ALA A 844 -19.28 16.43 -59.19
CA ALA A 844 -19.42 15.24 -58.36
C ALA A 844 -18.14 14.41 -58.30
N GLN A 845 -18.03 13.67 -57.21
CA GLN A 845 -16.97 12.71 -56.91
C GLN A 845 -17.58 11.43 -56.35
N GLY A 846 -17.05 10.28 -56.74
CA GLY A 846 -17.53 9.00 -56.21
C GLY A 846 -17.09 7.78 -57.02
N TYR A 847 -17.43 6.59 -56.53
CA TYR A 847 -17.01 5.33 -57.13
C TYR A 847 -17.67 5.02 -58.48
N TYR A 848 -18.80 5.65 -58.78
CA TYR A 848 -19.38 5.60 -60.13
C TYR A 848 -18.43 6.19 -61.19
N ILE A 849 -17.68 7.23 -60.80
CA ILE A 849 -16.72 7.92 -61.67
C ILE A 849 -15.41 7.14 -61.69
N SER A 850 -14.78 7.05 -60.52
CA SER A 850 -13.57 6.27 -60.30
C SER A 850 -13.31 6.13 -58.80
N ARG A 851 -12.74 4.99 -58.42
CA ARG A 851 -12.06 4.86 -57.13
C ARG A 851 -10.79 5.73 -57.12
N PRO A 852 -10.23 6.07 -55.94
CA PRO A 852 -8.95 6.78 -55.84
C PRO A 852 -7.80 6.00 -56.49
N LEU A 853 -7.07 6.65 -57.40
CA LEU A 853 -6.03 6.04 -58.24
C LEU A 853 -4.62 6.53 -57.87
N SER A 854 -3.61 5.69 -58.06
CA SER A 854 -2.21 6.17 -58.02
C SER A 854 -1.95 7.17 -59.17
N PRO A 855 -0.92 8.02 -59.09
CA PRO A 855 -0.62 9.01 -60.14
C PRO A 855 -0.54 8.42 -61.55
N SER A 856 0.13 7.27 -61.70
CA SER A 856 0.28 6.58 -62.98
C SER A 856 -1.06 6.04 -63.50
N ASN A 857 -1.91 5.54 -62.61
CA ASN A 857 -3.22 5.00 -62.97
C ASN A 857 -4.22 6.11 -63.29
N LEU A 858 -4.12 7.27 -62.62
CA LEU A 858 -4.91 8.44 -62.95
C LEU A 858 -4.61 8.93 -64.37
N LEU A 859 -3.33 9.03 -64.75
CA LEU A 859 -2.94 9.41 -66.11
C LEU A 859 -3.49 8.45 -67.18
N ARG A 860 -3.48 7.15 -66.88
CA ARG A 860 -4.08 6.14 -67.76
C ARG A 860 -5.60 6.31 -67.85
N TRP A 861 -6.27 6.45 -66.70
CA TRP A 861 -7.71 6.65 -66.64
C TRP A 861 -8.15 7.93 -67.36
N LEU A 862 -7.40 9.02 -67.22
CA LEU A 862 -7.67 10.25 -67.97
C LEU A 862 -7.56 10.01 -69.48
N LYS A 863 -6.59 9.24 -69.98
CA LYS A 863 -6.45 8.97 -71.43
C LYS A 863 -7.52 8.02 -71.99
N GLU A 864 -7.99 7.07 -71.19
CA GLU A 864 -8.89 6.00 -71.63
C GLU A 864 -10.37 6.28 -71.37
N SER A 865 -10.69 7.22 -70.47
CA SER A 865 -12.07 7.52 -70.08
C SER A 865 -12.73 8.54 -71.01
N ALA A 866 -14.07 8.50 -71.07
CA ALA A 866 -14.89 9.47 -71.78
C ALA A 866 -14.95 10.86 -71.11
N TRP A 867 -14.23 11.05 -69.99
CA TRP A 867 -14.37 12.19 -69.07
C TRP A 867 -13.07 13.03 -68.98
N THR A 868 -12.26 12.97 -70.04
CA THR A 868 -10.97 13.66 -70.23
C THR A 868 -11.02 15.16 -69.92
N ALA A 869 -10.00 15.66 -69.22
CA ALA A 869 -9.63 17.07 -69.28
C ALA A 869 -8.97 17.36 -70.64
N LYS A 870 -9.35 18.44 -71.34
CA LYS A 870 -8.70 18.80 -72.61
C LYS A 870 -7.21 19.05 -72.43
N LEU A 871 -6.38 18.26 -73.13
CA LEU A 871 -4.98 18.62 -73.39
C LEU A 871 -4.98 19.84 -74.32
N ASN A 872 -4.79 21.05 -73.77
CA ASN A 872 -4.61 22.22 -74.62
C ASN A 872 -3.34 22.05 -75.46
N GLY A 873 -3.52 22.14 -76.78
CA GLY A 873 -2.64 21.57 -77.78
C GLY A 873 -1.23 22.16 -77.86
N SER A 874 -0.32 21.29 -78.26
CA SER A 874 0.85 21.61 -79.09
C SER A 874 0.44 22.50 -80.25
N GLY A 875 1.00 23.71 -80.33
CA GLY A 875 1.02 24.47 -81.57
C GLY A 875 1.85 23.71 -82.60
N GLU A 876 1.20 23.18 -83.64
CA GLU A 876 1.89 22.89 -84.90
C GLU A 876 2.33 24.22 -85.55
N PRO A 877 3.54 24.29 -86.11
CA PRO A 877 4.05 25.49 -86.75
C PRO A 877 3.35 25.70 -88.10
N GLY A 878 2.75 26.87 -88.29
CA GLY A 878 2.25 27.30 -89.58
C GLY A 878 3.36 27.29 -90.64
N ARG A 879 3.11 26.57 -91.74
CA ARG A 879 3.69 26.87 -93.04
C ARG A 879 2.82 27.95 -93.71
N GLU A 880 3.53 29.00 -94.13
CA GLU A 880 3.12 30.17 -94.93
C GLU A 880 2.20 31.21 -94.29
#